data_AF-A0A2T3HWE4-F1
#
_entry.id   AF-A0A2T3HWE4-F1
#
_cell.length_a   1.000
_cell.length_b   1.000
_cell.length_c   1.000
_cell.angle_alpha   90.00
_cell.angle_beta   90.00
_cell.angle_gamma   90.00
#
_symmetry.space_group_name_H-M   'P 1'
#
loop_
_entity.id
_entity.type
_entity.pdbx_description
1 polymer ?
#
loop_
_entity_poly.entity_id
_entity_poly.type
_entity_poly.pdbx_seq_one_letter_code
_entity_poly.pdbx_strand_id
1 'polypeptide(L)'
;MFSGNIYAANAEIIAFVPGETKVNNGDVVSYNGECFVAKNNPGIWESPKVNSWFWEAAECSEQPTPNPDPVPDPLPDSSSIIPFVPGKTKVNNGDIVSYEGQCFIAQNSPGLWEAPSTSSWFWELTECAGEPEPGVTEVAIVSPTANQILTVDKPFVIQTRIEGQLASSVEFWANNIKLAQKAVDSSNTLYSQTWTPTDTGNAAIKVVVLDKNNQSIKQQSVAVTVELAGGTDFTAPVVNFMAPTNGATVNETDTVSISVSASDADNDLTSVVVKANNQQICNFDAAAVDAFSCDWKPTQTGTVTLNAVATDAQNLSSSTSLNITIKEDIVEPPVTPPVGGLCEEFNVYPDWTRGDHATGGDVMVHNNIAYSAIYWTQTLPGSDSSWALHLNCDGSEPGTAPVLSLPNPMDPVRLEVAGWPNTFVVASPSTAAPETITIATANSADLADVNKLTAAFVTVIELANKANKASIIINSDVLDQATRDKGLALGSIEVKQALTNAIDITGSKIDITAVNALSNDVKGWAQAHNLIVSTVAPQAPFGWSLSMGEFAFDTHSGRQSVWNAASSYTADLLKTFTLYKADSTTKADFISFTKSSATAALSADQWHNALEYVKQVSDYVNTPAMLANIPTSQAANYFMGNTTAEQKIRKAAHSNIFAILFDDNNANLTAKIEAYQAAKVPLYYVGEELEKGSLTRIEALNQQLSNAADVMDNEAFLYETPQSQWVPSTVYKWNDFLDGLNAMHNIGVAGNKFWLLTDEADDATNIIYAKVAIAAFLAQSMQETIRYNACDENNWSEVKYGAPTDYPMTASCGQLGQKYADYGVNPVSGLDYAYSCPRDNKMEVSALTHAKWYGAPAPVFAAPDAVLEERGLLVNGHVGRWTNNGHCNEEPESVDTSKQVWERGECKVYVGQKAGTFLWDGSSKDSVEGCGWWGRGVIQTTGRQNFGTLNHYLGRSHVDPSTIGKTIDGVTVEAPPANPLYADLDFCSNPGLICSSEENKEIKWIAGLFYWVTSVQAYSNEGGPYEGWNYYNELKKYVDGGLTGTEFIDDVSGIVNRGCPDSTCSTGDVHNVKERQENFKLVLQKLGLNPQ
;
A
#
# COMPACT_ATOMS: atom_id res chain seq x y z
N MET A 1 -18.00 10.91 -45.23
CA MET A 1 -18.71 12.14 -44.82
C MET A 1 -19.51 11.75 -43.58
N PHE A 2 -19.14 12.10 -42.34
CA PHE A 2 -18.55 13.31 -41.80
C PHE A 2 -17.28 12.99 -40.99
N SER A 3 -16.21 13.70 -41.31
CA SER A 3 -14.92 13.71 -40.61
C SER A 3 -14.94 14.81 -39.54
N GLY A 4 -14.81 14.41 -38.27
CA GLY A 4 -14.57 15.30 -37.14
C GLY A 4 -13.20 15.02 -36.54
N ASN A 5 -12.15 15.58 -37.14
CA ASN A 5 -10.79 15.54 -36.58
C ASN A 5 -10.72 16.52 -35.41
N ILE A 6 -10.70 15.98 -34.19
CA ILE A 6 -10.26 16.70 -33.00
C ILE A 6 -8.74 16.73 -33.06
N TYR A 7 -8.17 17.92 -33.28
CA TYR A 7 -6.74 18.16 -33.12
C TYR A 7 -6.41 18.10 -31.63
N ALA A 8 -5.77 17.02 -31.17
CA ALA A 8 -4.98 17.03 -29.95
C ALA A 8 -3.58 17.55 -30.32
N ALA A 9 -3.22 18.74 -29.84
CA ALA A 9 -1.90 19.31 -30.07
C ALA A 9 -0.99 18.99 -28.86
N ASN A 10 0.14 18.35 -29.16
CA ASN A 10 1.33 18.10 -28.33
C ASN A 10 1.11 17.33 -27.01
N ALA A 11 0.94 16.01 -27.12
CA ALA A 11 1.25 15.10 -26.01
C ALA A 11 2.73 14.71 -26.10
N GLU A 12 3.49 14.96 -25.04
CA GLU A 12 4.90 14.58 -24.91
C GLU A 12 5.01 13.05 -24.86
N ILE A 13 5.88 12.45 -25.68
CA ILE A 13 6.02 10.98 -25.74
C ILE A 13 6.88 10.51 -24.56
N ILE A 14 6.27 9.81 -23.61
CA ILE A 14 6.92 9.35 -22.39
C ILE A 14 7.62 8.00 -22.65
N ALA A 15 8.92 7.88 -22.34
CA ALA A 15 9.60 6.57 -22.43
C ALA A 15 9.07 5.63 -21.33
N PHE A 16 8.52 4.48 -21.72
CA PHE A 16 7.99 3.50 -20.78
C PHE A 16 9.09 2.55 -20.28
N VAL A 17 9.28 2.47 -18.97
CA VAL A 17 10.18 1.57 -18.27
C VAL A 17 9.33 0.65 -17.39
N PRO A 18 9.29 -0.67 -17.65
CA PRO A 18 8.50 -1.61 -16.85
C PRO A 18 8.92 -1.56 -15.38
N GLY A 19 7.95 -1.34 -14.51
CA GLY A 19 8.14 -1.22 -13.06
C GLY A 19 8.40 0.18 -12.55
N GLU A 20 8.55 1.18 -13.44
CA GLU A 20 8.90 2.56 -13.06
C GLU A 20 7.95 3.60 -13.67
N THR A 21 7.55 3.45 -14.94
CA THR A 21 6.73 4.46 -15.62
C THR A 21 5.24 4.29 -15.31
N LYS A 22 4.66 5.27 -14.62
CA LYS A 22 3.21 5.37 -14.39
C LYS A 22 2.60 6.32 -15.41
N VAL A 23 1.57 5.88 -16.13
CA VAL A 23 0.87 6.69 -17.12
C VAL A 23 -0.64 6.63 -16.97
N ASN A 24 -1.31 7.72 -17.34
CA ASN A 24 -2.76 7.86 -17.28
C ASN A 24 -3.39 7.67 -18.67
N ASN A 25 -4.69 7.40 -18.71
CA ASN A 25 -5.41 7.28 -19.97
C ASN A 25 -5.26 8.53 -20.86
N GLY A 26 -4.84 8.31 -22.11
CA GLY A 26 -4.57 9.36 -23.07
C GLY A 26 -3.08 9.71 -23.23
N ASP A 27 -2.22 9.30 -22.30
CA ASP A 27 -0.77 9.50 -22.40
C ASP A 27 -0.19 8.67 -23.54
N VAL A 28 0.72 9.25 -24.32
CA VAL A 28 1.44 8.56 -25.38
C VAL A 28 2.79 8.13 -24.84
N VAL A 29 3.05 6.82 -24.81
CA VAL A 29 4.32 6.26 -24.37
C VAL A 29 5.09 5.65 -25.53
N SER A 30 6.42 5.73 -25.50
CA SER A 30 7.29 4.92 -26.36
C SER A 30 7.82 3.71 -25.61
N TYR A 31 7.68 2.52 -26.19
CA TYR A 31 8.18 1.29 -25.62
C TYR A 31 8.64 0.36 -26.74
N ASN A 32 9.89 -0.10 -26.67
CA ASN A 32 10.55 -0.88 -27.74
C ASN A 32 10.51 -0.22 -29.15
N GLY A 33 10.52 1.11 -29.20
CA GLY A 33 10.58 1.88 -30.46
C GLY A 33 9.24 2.10 -31.17
N GLU A 34 8.13 1.64 -30.59
CA GLU A 34 6.76 1.90 -31.04
C GLU A 34 6.03 2.77 -30.00
N CYS A 35 4.99 3.50 -30.42
CA CYS A 35 4.22 4.37 -29.54
C CYS A 35 2.83 3.83 -29.28
N PHE A 36 2.36 4.04 -28.07
CA PHE A 36 1.08 3.54 -27.61
C PHE A 36 0.38 4.60 -26.80
N VAL A 37 -0.92 4.77 -27.02
CA VAL A 37 -1.78 5.57 -26.15
C VAL A 37 -2.30 4.67 -25.03
N ALA A 38 -2.08 5.09 -23.78
CA ALA A 38 -2.62 4.42 -22.61
C ALA A 38 -4.15 4.50 -22.60
N LYS A 39 -4.80 3.37 -22.32
CA LYS A 39 -6.25 3.26 -22.09
C LYS A 39 -6.51 2.30 -20.92
N ASN A 40 -7.64 2.46 -20.24
CA ASN A 40 -8.03 1.63 -19.09
C ASN A 40 -7.02 1.56 -17.91
N ASN A 41 -6.23 2.62 -17.69
CA ASN A 41 -5.31 2.88 -16.58
C ASN A 41 -4.28 1.75 -16.36
N PRO A 42 -3.31 1.57 -17.29
CA PRO A 42 -2.25 0.58 -17.11
C PRO A 42 -1.45 0.83 -15.83
N GLY A 43 -1.17 -0.24 -15.09
CA GLY A 43 -0.19 -0.19 -14.01
C GLY A 43 1.24 -0.14 -14.56
N ILE A 44 2.20 -0.02 -13.64
CA ILE A 44 3.62 0.19 -13.97
C ILE A 44 4.28 -1.04 -14.63
N TRP A 45 3.70 -2.24 -14.51
CA TRP A 45 4.25 -3.49 -15.08
C TRP A 45 3.56 -3.92 -16.37
N GLU A 46 2.42 -3.32 -16.69
CA GLU A 46 1.59 -3.61 -17.86
C GLU A 46 2.24 -3.03 -19.11
N SER A 47 3.28 -3.70 -19.60
CA SER A 47 4.08 -3.22 -20.73
C SER A 47 3.26 -2.98 -22.01
N PRO A 48 3.49 -1.86 -22.74
CA PRO A 48 2.81 -1.56 -24.00
C PRO A 48 2.95 -2.65 -25.07
N LYS A 49 1.83 -3.03 -25.69
CA LYS A 49 1.78 -4.02 -26.78
C LYS A 49 0.56 -3.82 -27.68
N VAL A 50 0.68 -4.15 -28.96
CA VAL A 50 -0.43 -4.12 -29.94
C VAL A 50 -1.57 -5.07 -29.53
N ASN A 51 -2.82 -4.65 -29.77
CA ASN A 51 -4.04 -5.39 -29.38
C ASN A 51 -4.17 -5.65 -27.86
N SER A 52 -3.67 -4.73 -27.03
CA SER A 52 -3.83 -4.79 -25.57
C SER A 52 -5.14 -4.14 -25.11
N TRP A 53 -5.70 -4.65 -24.01
CA TRP A 53 -6.77 -3.96 -23.28
C TRP A 53 -6.32 -2.58 -22.78
N PHE A 54 -5.04 -2.44 -22.43
CA PHE A 54 -4.49 -1.22 -21.82
C PHE A 54 -3.82 -0.25 -22.79
N TRP A 55 -3.57 -0.67 -24.04
CA TRP A 55 -2.72 0.08 -24.97
C TRP A 55 -3.30 0.07 -26.37
N GLU A 56 -3.36 1.25 -26.98
CA GLU A 56 -3.73 1.42 -28.38
C GLU A 56 -2.50 1.84 -29.18
N ALA A 57 -2.25 1.20 -30.32
CA ALA A 57 -1.12 1.56 -31.16
C ALA A 57 -1.31 2.99 -31.68
N ALA A 58 -0.30 3.82 -31.49
CA ALA A 58 -0.26 5.20 -31.97
C ALA A 58 0.91 5.37 -32.93
N GLU A 59 0.77 6.26 -33.90
CA GLU A 59 1.92 6.69 -34.67
C GLU A 59 2.82 7.48 -33.72
N CYS A 60 4.03 6.97 -33.43
CA CYS A 60 5.09 7.85 -32.97
C CYS A 60 5.26 8.88 -34.09
N SER A 61 4.73 10.09 -33.91
CA SER A 61 5.47 11.18 -34.51
C SER A 61 6.86 11.05 -33.93
N GLU A 62 7.90 11.02 -34.73
CA GLU A 62 8.54 12.25 -35.13
C GLU A 62 9.56 11.86 -36.19
N GLN A 63 9.36 12.12 -37.49
CA GLN A 63 10.10 11.31 -38.46
C GLN A 63 10.56 12.00 -39.76
N PRO A 64 11.75 11.63 -40.29
CA PRO A 64 12.41 10.31 -40.13
C PRO A 64 13.88 10.27 -39.63
N THR A 65 14.22 9.04 -39.18
CA THR A 65 15.50 8.31 -38.90
C THR A 65 16.67 8.52 -39.88
N PRO A 66 17.96 8.09 -39.65
CA PRO A 66 18.40 6.95 -38.80
C PRO A 66 19.76 7.05 -38.03
N ASN A 67 19.91 6.10 -37.09
CA ASN A 67 21.07 5.71 -36.26
C ASN A 67 22.36 5.38 -37.09
N PRO A 68 23.60 5.49 -36.54
CA PRO A 68 24.18 4.40 -35.72
C PRO A 68 25.12 4.82 -34.55
N ASP A 69 25.38 3.84 -33.68
CA ASP A 69 26.28 3.69 -32.52
C ASP A 69 27.72 4.28 -32.61
N PRO A 70 28.62 4.01 -31.63
CA PRO A 70 28.79 4.59 -30.30
C PRO A 70 30.15 5.34 -30.18
N VAL A 71 30.32 6.15 -29.14
CA VAL A 71 31.57 6.87 -28.86
C VAL A 71 32.73 5.91 -28.57
N PRO A 72 33.97 6.26 -28.98
CA PRO A 72 35.09 6.16 -28.07
C PRO A 72 35.92 7.45 -27.96
N ASP A 73 36.27 7.79 -26.72
CA ASP A 73 37.31 8.70 -26.20
C ASP A 73 38.63 8.76 -27.01
N PRO A 74 39.59 9.69 -26.75
CA PRO A 74 39.58 10.98 -26.03
C PRO A 74 40.24 12.14 -26.84
N LEU A 75 40.25 13.37 -26.29
CA LEU A 75 40.90 14.58 -26.88
C LEU A 75 42.41 14.43 -27.18
N PRO A 76 42.90 15.08 -28.26
CA PRO A 76 44.12 15.88 -28.14
C PRO A 76 44.11 17.23 -28.89
N ASP A 77 44.68 18.21 -28.20
CA ASP A 77 45.46 19.39 -28.60
C ASP A 77 45.41 20.01 -30.01
N SER A 78 45.39 21.34 -30.00
CA SER A 78 45.45 22.28 -31.13
C SER A 78 46.89 22.52 -31.60
N SER A 79 47.20 22.42 -32.92
CA SER A 79 48.27 23.20 -33.64
C SER A 79 48.82 22.68 -35.01
N SER A 80 48.12 21.89 -35.85
CA SER A 80 48.66 21.64 -37.22
C SER A 80 47.64 21.36 -38.31
N ILE A 81 47.54 22.26 -39.30
CA ILE A 81 46.84 22.02 -40.57
C ILE A 81 47.79 21.28 -41.53
N ILE A 82 47.40 20.09 -42.00
CA ILE A 82 48.22 19.19 -42.82
C ILE A 82 47.97 19.42 -44.32
N PRO A 83 48.95 19.71 -45.18
CA PRO A 83 48.70 19.83 -46.62
C PRO A 83 48.31 18.47 -47.25
N PHE A 84 47.13 18.38 -47.88
CA PHE A 84 46.69 17.14 -48.51
C PHE A 84 47.29 16.98 -49.93
N VAL A 85 47.88 15.82 -50.21
CA VAL A 85 48.41 15.44 -51.53
C VAL A 85 47.77 14.11 -51.95
N PRO A 86 46.94 14.09 -53.02
CA PRO A 86 46.27 12.88 -53.48
C PRO A 86 47.28 11.75 -53.74
N GLY A 87 47.02 10.60 -53.12
CA GLY A 87 47.81 9.38 -53.21
C GLY A 87 48.97 9.25 -52.25
N LYS A 88 49.21 10.25 -51.40
CA LYS A 88 50.37 10.27 -50.47
C LYS A 88 50.01 10.67 -49.05
N THR A 89 49.07 11.58 -48.86
CA THR A 89 48.68 12.05 -47.54
C THR A 89 47.64 11.10 -46.95
N LYS A 90 48.00 10.39 -45.89
CA LYS A 90 47.07 9.59 -45.09
C LYS A 90 46.77 10.34 -43.80
N VAL A 91 45.50 10.58 -43.53
CA VAL A 91 45.04 11.31 -42.34
C VAL A 91 43.97 10.50 -41.62
N ASN A 92 43.86 10.72 -40.31
CA ASN A 92 42.84 10.09 -39.48
C ASN A 92 41.65 11.03 -39.30
N ASN A 93 40.50 10.51 -38.88
CA ASN A 93 39.35 11.35 -38.57
C ASN A 93 39.68 12.40 -37.52
N GLY A 94 39.24 13.63 -37.76
CA GLY A 94 39.51 14.79 -36.92
C GLY A 94 40.73 15.62 -37.36
N ASP A 95 41.60 15.09 -38.23
CA ASP A 95 42.74 15.86 -38.74
C ASP A 95 42.28 16.99 -39.68
N ILE A 96 42.78 18.21 -39.48
CA ILE A 96 42.53 19.34 -40.38
C ILE A 96 43.57 19.35 -41.48
N VAL A 97 43.14 19.31 -42.73
CA VAL A 97 44.00 19.38 -43.91
C VAL A 97 43.76 20.64 -44.73
N SER A 98 44.79 21.18 -45.37
CA SER A 98 44.62 22.21 -46.40
C SER A 98 44.71 21.60 -47.79
N TYR A 99 43.73 21.89 -48.64
CA TYR A 99 43.67 21.42 -50.01
C TYR A 99 43.03 22.50 -50.89
N GLU A 100 43.70 22.85 -51.99
CA GLU A 100 43.27 23.89 -52.94
C GLU A 100 42.92 25.25 -52.30
N GLY A 101 43.63 25.62 -51.23
CA GLY A 101 43.50 26.93 -50.57
C GLY A 101 42.36 27.03 -49.56
N GLN A 102 41.68 25.91 -49.29
CA GLN A 102 40.67 25.78 -48.24
C GLN A 102 41.11 24.75 -47.20
N CYS A 103 40.59 24.83 -45.98
CA CYS A 103 40.85 23.86 -44.93
C CYS A 103 39.65 22.92 -44.76
N PHE A 104 39.92 21.64 -44.51
CA PHE A 104 38.89 20.60 -44.34
C PHE A 104 39.25 19.68 -43.17
N ILE A 105 38.27 19.25 -42.38
CA ILE A 105 38.40 18.21 -41.36
C ILE A 105 38.12 16.85 -41.99
N ALA A 106 39.03 15.89 -41.79
CA ALA A 106 38.88 14.50 -42.22
C ALA A 106 37.77 13.79 -41.42
N GLN A 107 36.87 13.10 -42.13
CA GLN A 107 35.79 12.29 -41.57
C GLN A 107 35.72 10.94 -42.28
N ASN A 108 35.16 9.94 -41.60
CA ASN A 108 34.92 8.59 -42.13
C ASN A 108 36.15 7.86 -42.73
N SER A 109 37.33 8.12 -42.20
CA SER A 109 38.65 7.54 -42.50
C SER A 109 39.01 7.58 -43.99
N PRO A 110 39.31 8.77 -44.53
CA PRO A 110 39.61 8.94 -45.95
C PRO A 110 40.81 8.08 -46.36
N GLY A 111 40.69 7.36 -47.47
CA GLY A 111 41.81 6.64 -48.05
C GLY A 111 42.82 7.61 -48.68
N LEU A 112 43.93 7.05 -49.17
CA LEU A 112 45.05 7.84 -49.69
C LEU A 112 44.69 8.68 -50.93
N TRP A 113 43.65 8.33 -51.69
CA TRP A 113 43.29 9.01 -52.96
C TRP A 113 41.99 9.81 -52.88
N GLU A 114 41.29 9.75 -51.76
CA GLU A 114 40.06 10.47 -51.48
C GLU A 114 40.36 11.95 -51.17
N ALA A 115 40.52 12.77 -52.20
CA ALA A 115 40.85 14.19 -52.04
C ALA A 115 39.74 15.02 -51.35
N PRO A 116 40.10 16.02 -50.51
CA PRO A 116 39.13 16.91 -49.86
C PRO A 116 38.22 17.67 -50.84
N SER A 117 36.91 17.59 -50.64
CA SER A 117 35.91 18.41 -51.33
C SER A 117 34.67 18.60 -50.45
N THR A 118 33.94 19.71 -50.65
CA THR A 118 32.69 20.01 -49.91
C THR A 118 31.52 19.09 -50.25
N SER A 119 31.66 18.28 -51.31
CA SER A 119 30.67 17.31 -51.77
C SER A 119 31.01 15.87 -51.38
N SER A 120 32.13 15.66 -50.68
CA SER A 120 32.60 14.34 -50.28
C SER A 120 32.21 14.04 -48.84
N TRP A 121 31.69 12.84 -48.59
CA TRP A 121 31.33 12.38 -47.25
C TRP A 121 32.55 12.20 -46.31
N PHE A 122 33.76 12.21 -46.87
CA PHE A 122 35.00 12.05 -46.12
C PHE A 122 35.56 13.38 -45.57
N TRP A 123 34.97 14.54 -45.88
CA TRP A 123 35.59 15.84 -45.58
C TRP A 123 34.58 16.95 -45.27
N GLU A 124 34.84 17.77 -44.24
CA GLU A 124 34.02 18.93 -43.87
C GLU A 124 34.83 20.25 -43.92
N LEU A 125 34.30 21.32 -44.51
CA LEU A 125 35.01 22.59 -44.72
C LEU A 125 35.17 23.40 -43.41
N THR A 126 36.36 23.96 -43.17
CA THR A 126 36.67 24.79 -41.98
C THR A 126 37.64 25.94 -42.31
N GLU A 127 37.80 26.92 -41.41
CA GLU A 127 38.62 28.12 -41.64
C GLU A 127 40.12 27.91 -41.31
N CYS A 128 41.01 28.50 -42.13
CA CYS A 128 42.47 28.51 -41.89
C CYS A 128 42.90 29.84 -41.21
N ALA A 129 43.71 29.84 -40.15
CA ALA A 129 44.02 31.06 -39.38
C ALA A 129 45.25 31.90 -39.85
N GLY A 130 45.05 33.20 -40.15
CA GLY A 130 46.01 34.36 -40.26
C GLY A 130 46.88 34.47 -41.54
N GLU A 131 47.16 35.57 -42.26
CA GLU A 131 46.96 37.06 -42.26
C GLU A 131 47.12 37.62 -43.75
N PRO A 132 46.91 38.93 -44.08
CA PRO A 132 46.52 39.47 -45.43
C PRO A 132 47.60 40.22 -46.29
N GLU A 133 47.28 40.73 -47.51
CA GLU A 133 47.87 41.87 -48.34
C GLU A 133 47.18 41.95 -49.76
N PRO A 134 47.26 42.97 -50.67
CA PRO A 134 47.81 44.36 -50.65
C PRO A 134 46.90 45.51 -51.24
N GLY A 135 47.25 46.78 -50.99
CA GLY A 135 47.08 47.93 -51.92
C GLY A 135 45.71 48.66 -52.04
N VAL A 136 44.98 48.83 -50.95
CA VAL A 136 43.58 49.33 -50.96
C VAL A 136 43.50 50.86 -50.89
N THR A 137 42.64 51.48 -51.72
CA THR A 137 42.15 52.84 -51.43
C THR A 137 41.19 52.73 -50.26
N GLU A 138 41.58 53.31 -49.12
CA GLU A 138 40.82 53.23 -47.89
C GLU A 138 39.87 54.42 -47.81
N VAL A 139 38.60 54.09 -47.52
CA VAL A 139 37.54 55.05 -47.27
C VAL A 139 36.93 54.67 -45.94
N ALA A 140 36.95 55.60 -45.00
CA ALA A 140 36.35 55.45 -43.69
C ALA A 140 35.41 56.64 -43.44
N ILE A 141 34.11 56.38 -43.24
CA ILE A 141 33.20 57.36 -42.66
C ILE A 141 33.61 57.50 -41.19
N VAL A 142 34.19 58.66 -40.86
CA VAL A 142 34.64 59.01 -39.51
C VAL A 142 33.46 59.44 -38.66
N SER A 143 32.46 60.06 -39.28
CA SER A 143 31.20 60.46 -38.65
C SER A 143 30.09 60.51 -39.71
N PRO A 144 28.91 59.93 -39.47
CA PRO A 144 28.48 59.30 -38.21
C PRO A 144 28.99 57.87 -38.03
N THR A 145 28.91 57.35 -36.80
CA THR A 145 29.11 55.93 -36.49
C THR A 145 27.83 55.12 -36.72
N ALA A 146 27.94 53.80 -36.93
CA ALA A 146 26.77 52.95 -37.15
C ALA A 146 25.77 53.03 -35.98
N ASN A 147 24.49 53.14 -36.33
CA ASN A 147 23.34 53.35 -35.44
C ASN A 147 23.40 54.61 -34.58
N GLN A 148 24.24 55.59 -34.93
CA GLN A 148 24.23 56.88 -34.25
C GLN A 148 22.85 57.52 -34.41
N ILE A 149 22.30 58.04 -33.31
CA ILE A 149 21.04 58.78 -33.34
C ILE A 149 21.32 60.23 -33.72
N LEU A 150 20.64 60.71 -34.76
CA LEU A 150 20.68 62.09 -35.24
C LEU A 150 19.33 62.75 -35.01
N THR A 151 19.30 64.07 -34.92
CA THR A 151 18.06 64.79 -34.61
C THR A 151 17.53 65.55 -35.82
N VAL A 152 16.22 65.43 -36.09
CA VAL A 152 15.53 66.15 -37.17
C VAL A 152 15.75 67.66 -37.03
N ASP A 153 15.94 68.32 -38.18
CA ASP A 153 16.20 69.75 -38.35
C ASP A 153 17.49 70.28 -37.70
N LYS A 154 18.34 69.40 -37.15
CA LYS A 154 19.68 69.77 -36.67
C LYS A 154 20.75 69.42 -37.71
N PRO A 155 21.57 70.40 -38.15
CA PRO A 155 22.61 70.14 -39.12
C PRO A 155 23.69 69.23 -38.53
N PHE A 156 23.94 68.12 -39.20
CA PHE A 156 24.95 67.12 -38.85
C PHE A 156 26.05 67.08 -39.90
N VAL A 157 27.32 67.03 -39.48
CA VAL A 157 28.46 67.01 -40.40
C VAL A 157 28.93 65.57 -40.62
N ILE A 158 28.68 65.06 -41.82
CA ILE A 158 29.24 63.79 -42.28
C ILE A 158 30.72 64.03 -42.59
N GLN A 159 31.61 63.24 -42.01
CA GLN A 159 33.05 63.31 -42.26
C GLN A 159 33.55 61.95 -42.74
N THR A 160 34.37 61.96 -43.78
CA THR A 160 35.00 60.77 -44.33
C THR A 160 36.47 61.01 -44.60
N ARG A 161 37.28 60.02 -44.24
CA ARG A 161 38.70 59.96 -44.54
C ARG A 161 38.90 59.13 -45.79
N ILE A 162 39.66 59.65 -46.74
CA ILE A 162 39.97 58.98 -48.00
C ILE A 162 41.49 59.05 -48.21
N GLU A 163 42.11 57.88 -48.31
CA GLU A 163 43.55 57.73 -48.49
C GLU A 163 43.81 56.75 -49.65
N GLY A 164 44.52 57.21 -50.69
CA GLY A 164 44.82 56.41 -51.87
C GLY A 164 44.92 57.24 -53.15
N GLN A 165 45.86 56.89 -54.03
CA GLN A 165 46.23 57.73 -55.19
C GLN A 165 45.23 57.67 -56.37
N LEU A 166 44.23 56.79 -56.31
CA LEU A 166 43.28 56.56 -57.41
C LEU A 166 41.97 57.36 -57.25
N ALA A 167 41.73 57.94 -56.08
CA ALA A 167 40.53 58.74 -55.80
C ALA A 167 40.62 60.12 -56.46
N SER A 168 39.62 60.48 -57.27
CA SER A 168 39.53 61.79 -57.94
C SER A 168 38.39 62.65 -57.42
N SER A 169 37.28 62.07 -56.98
CA SER A 169 36.20 62.81 -56.31
C SER A 169 35.45 61.94 -55.32
N VAL A 170 34.77 62.56 -54.36
CA VAL A 170 33.92 61.92 -53.37
C VAL A 170 32.52 62.50 -53.41
N GLU A 171 31.53 61.63 -53.37
CA GLU A 171 30.12 61.97 -53.26
C GLU A 171 29.56 61.59 -51.89
N PHE A 172 28.74 62.46 -51.33
CA PHE A 172 28.02 62.23 -50.08
C PHE A 172 26.52 62.12 -50.36
N TRP A 173 25.90 61.10 -49.79
CA TRP A 173 24.49 60.74 -49.99
C TRP A 173 23.81 60.43 -48.66
N ALA A 174 22.51 60.75 -48.56
CA ALA A 174 21.64 60.31 -47.46
C ALA A 174 20.31 59.83 -48.04
N ASN A 175 19.82 58.64 -47.64
CA ASN A 175 18.56 58.04 -48.10
C ASN A 175 18.37 58.05 -49.62
N ASN A 176 19.45 57.73 -50.36
CA ASN A 176 19.55 57.77 -51.82
C ASN A 176 19.45 59.16 -52.47
N ILE A 177 19.51 60.25 -51.72
CA ILE A 177 19.61 61.63 -52.24
C ILE A 177 21.07 62.10 -52.17
N LYS A 178 21.62 62.58 -53.30
CA LYS A 178 22.98 63.13 -53.36
C LYS A 178 23.02 64.50 -52.72
N LEU A 179 23.83 64.63 -51.67
CA LEU A 179 24.01 65.88 -50.93
C LEU A 179 25.06 66.78 -51.60
N ALA A 180 26.21 66.21 -51.97
CA ALA A 180 27.30 66.93 -52.62
C ALA A 180 28.28 65.98 -53.33
N GLN A 181 29.07 66.52 -54.27
CA GLN A 181 30.29 65.90 -54.80
C GLN A 181 31.45 66.88 -54.69
N LYS A 182 32.61 66.41 -54.21
CA LYS A 182 33.81 67.22 -54.00
C LYS A 182 35.01 66.56 -54.66
N ALA A 183 35.87 67.33 -55.29
CA ALA A 183 37.12 66.83 -55.85
C ALA A 183 38.05 66.37 -54.70
N VAL A 184 38.69 65.21 -54.89
CA VAL A 184 39.66 64.66 -53.95
C VAL A 184 41.05 65.09 -54.42
N ASP A 185 41.78 65.76 -53.54
CA ASP A 185 43.17 66.14 -53.74
C ASP A 185 44.08 65.28 -52.85
N SER A 186 45.17 64.78 -53.43
CA SER A 186 46.24 64.04 -52.77
C SER A 186 46.85 64.72 -51.55
N SER A 187 46.67 66.04 -51.37
CA SER A 187 47.15 66.79 -50.20
C SER A 187 46.16 66.84 -49.03
N ASN A 188 44.90 66.44 -49.23
CA ASN A 188 43.86 66.43 -48.20
C ASN A 188 43.26 65.03 -48.05
N THR A 189 43.29 64.47 -46.84
CA THR A 189 42.76 63.13 -46.56
C THR A 189 41.40 63.14 -45.85
N LEU A 190 40.87 64.30 -45.43
CA LEU A 190 39.59 64.39 -44.73
C LEU A 190 38.60 65.30 -45.47
N TYR A 191 37.43 64.76 -45.74
CA TYR A 191 36.36 65.42 -46.48
C TYR A 191 35.10 65.44 -45.63
N SER A 192 34.35 66.55 -45.68
CA SER A 192 33.16 66.70 -44.88
C SER A 192 32.00 67.26 -45.69
N GLN A 193 30.78 66.93 -45.30
CA GLN A 193 29.54 67.48 -45.86
C GLN A 193 28.46 67.54 -44.77
N THR A 194 27.80 68.69 -44.64
CA THR A 194 26.67 68.85 -43.73
C THR A 194 25.40 68.31 -44.35
N TRP A 195 24.64 67.54 -43.57
CA TRP A 195 23.30 67.07 -43.84
C TRP A 195 22.38 67.45 -42.69
N THR A 196 21.21 68.01 -42.99
CA THR A 196 20.16 68.23 -41.99
C THR A 196 19.01 67.28 -42.31
N PRO A 197 18.79 66.22 -41.51
CA PRO A 197 17.69 65.30 -41.75
C PRO A 197 16.35 65.96 -41.42
N THR A 198 15.34 65.77 -42.26
CA THR A 198 14.01 66.40 -42.12
C THR A 198 12.92 65.43 -41.66
N ASP A 199 13.17 64.13 -41.75
CA ASP A 199 12.20 63.07 -41.46
C ASP A 199 12.80 62.08 -40.45
N THR A 200 11.95 61.49 -39.60
CA THR A 200 12.36 60.49 -38.60
C THR A 200 12.45 59.08 -39.18
N GLY A 201 13.21 58.20 -38.50
CA GLY A 201 13.41 56.80 -38.85
C GLY A 201 14.85 56.48 -39.28
N ASN A 202 15.09 55.23 -39.65
CA ASN A 202 16.41 54.78 -40.07
C ASN A 202 16.81 55.42 -41.41
N ALA A 203 17.97 56.07 -41.42
CA ALA A 203 18.55 56.70 -42.59
C ALA A 203 19.91 56.09 -42.93
N ALA A 204 20.17 55.86 -44.21
CA ALA A 204 21.46 55.36 -44.69
C ALA A 204 22.29 56.52 -45.27
N ILE A 205 23.43 56.80 -44.63
CA ILE A 205 24.43 57.74 -45.16
C ILE A 205 25.46 56.95 -45.95
N LYS A 206 25.67 57.35 -47.20
CA LYS A 206 26.62 56.69 -48.10
C LYS A 206 27.65 57.67 -48.63
N VAL A 207 28.91 57.27 -48.58
CA VAL A 207 30.04 57.95 -49.22
C VAL A 207 30.54 57.10 -50.38
N VAL A 208 30.65 57.69 -51.55
CA VAL A 208 31.12 57.02 -52.77
C VAL A 208 32.34 57.76 -53.31
N VAL A 209 33.45 57.06 -53.46
CA VAL A 209 34.69 57.59 -54.03
C VAL A 209 34.81 57.13 -55.48
N LEU A 210 35.07 58.10 -56.35
CA LEU A 210 35.15 57.94 -57.79
C LEU A 210 36.56 58.21 -58.30
N ASP A 211 36.97 57.52 -59.35
CA ASP A 211 38.19 57.84 -60.09
C ASP A 211 38.00 58.99 -61.07
N LYS A 212 39.06 59.31 -61.82
CA LYS A 212 39.09 60.39 -62.82
C LYS A 212 38.13 60.20 -64.01
N ASN A 213 37.61 58.99 -64.21
CA ASN A 213 36.61 58.66 -65.23
C ASN A 213 35.19 58.68 -64.66
N ASN A 214 35.00 59.16 -63.42
CA ASN A 214 33.76 59.12 -62.65
C ASN A 214 33.23 57.69 -62.39
N GLN A 215 34.08 56.66 -62.43
CA GLN A 215 33.69 55.31 -62.01
C GLN A 215 33.91 55.14 -60.51
N SER A 216 32.96 54.49 -59.82
CA SER A 216 33.08 54.22 -58.40
C SER A 216 34.14 53.16 -58.13
N ILE A 217 35.14 53.53 -57.33
CA ILE A 217 36.25 52.64 -56.95
C ILE A 217 36.10 52.11 -55.52
N LYS A 218 35.42 52.84 -54.63
CA LYS A 218 35.05 52.37 -53.29
C LYS A 218 33.82 53.12 -52.80
N GLN A 219 32.97 52.46 -52.02
CA GLN A 219 31.87 53.11 -51.31
C GLN A 219 31.76 52.52 -49.91
N GLN A 220 31.30 53.33 -48.97
CA GLN A 220 30.95 52.90 -47.62
C GLN A 220 29.59 53.48 -47.26
N SER A 221 28.81 52.75 -46.48
CA SER A 221 27.54 53.22 -45.95
C SER A 221 27.46 52.95 -44.47
N VAL A 222 26.79 53.85 -43.76
CA VAL A 222 26.50 53.75 -42.35
C VAL A 222 25.01 54.04 -42.15
N ALA A 223 24.32 53.15 -41.44
CA ALA A 223 22.96 53.40 -41.02
C ALA A 223 22.98 54.25 -39.74
N VAL A 224 22.11 55.24 -39.68
CA VAL A 224 21.85 56.09 -38.52
C VAL A 224 20.35 56.14 -38.28
N THR A 225 19.91 56.45 -37.08
CA THR A 225 18.49 56.61 -36.76
C THR A 225 18.22 58.09 -36.54
N VAL A 226 17.20 58.66 -37.19
CA VAL A 226 16.86 60.08 -37.05
C VAL A 226 15.60 60.23 -36.21
N GLU A 227 15.63 61.07 -35.17
CA GLU A 227 14.52 61.28 -34.22
C GLU A 227 14.23 62.78 -34.02
N LEU A 228 13.03 63.16 -33.54
CA LEU A 228 12.64 64.56 -33.36
C LEU A 228 13.35 65.22 -32.16
N ALA A 229 13.66 66.53 -32.26
CA ALA A 229 14.24 67.28 -31.15
C ALA A 229 13.21 67.53 -30.05
N GLY A 230 13.20 66.67 -29.02
CA GLY A 230 12.24 66.72 -27.92
C GLY A 230 10.88 66.17 -28.35
N GLY A 231 10.77 64.85 -28.46
CA GLY A 231 9.56 64.16 -28.86
C GLY A 231 9.51 62.78 -28.22
N THR A 232 8.71 62.70 -27.17
CA THR A 232 8.03 61.50 -26.62
C THR A 232 8.81 60.20 -26.77
N ASP A 233 9.78 59.99 -25.88
CA ASP A 233 10.03 58.63 -25.41
C ASP A 233 8.75 58.21 -24.69
N PHE A 234 7.90 57.44 -25.37
CA PHE A 234 6.97 56.57 -24.66
C PHE A 234 7.87 55.62 -23.88
N THR A 235 7.92 55.81 -22.57
CA THR A 235 8.87 55.09 -21.74
C THR A 235 8.14 53.86 -21.27
N ALA A 236 8.53 52.67 -21.73
CA ALA A 236 7.88 51.46 -21.23
C ALA A 236 7.89 51.48 -19.67
N PRO A 237 6.78 51.09 -19.03
CA PRO A 237 6.66 51.22 -17.58
C PRO A 237 7.74 50.40 -16.90
N VAL A 238 8.11 50.73 -15.67
CA VAL A 238 9.04 49.93 -14.86
C VAL A 238 8.23 49.12 -13.87
N VAL A 239 8.47 47.82 -13.80
CA VAL A 239 7.82 46.91 -12.85
C VAL A 239 8.85 46.15 -12.03
N ASN A 240 8.64 46.08 -10.72
CA ASN A 240 9.46 45.33 -9.77
C ASN A 240 8.59 44.67 -8.70
N PHE A 241 8.95 43.46 -8.28
CA PHE A 241 8.35 42.85 -7.10
C PHE A 241 8.85 43.52 -5.82
N MET A 242 7.92 43.90 -4.95
CA MET A 242 8.20 44.31 -3.57
C MET A 242 8.11 43.12 -2.61
N ALA A 243 7.19 42.19 -2.88
CA ALA A 243 7.06 40.91 -2.19
C ALA A 243 6.41 39.87 -3.13
N PRO A 244 6.76 38.57 -3.02
CA PRO A 244 7.86 38.03 -2.20
C PRO A 244 9.24 38.42 -2.76
N THR A 245 10.31 38.19 -2.00
CA THR A 245 11.69 38.41 -2.49
C THR A 245 12.14 37.28 -3.40
N ASN A 246 13.07 37.57 -4.34
CA ASN A 246 13.62 36.52 -5.20
C ASN A 246 14.37 35.47 -4.37
N GLY A 247 14.05 34.19 -4.59
CA GLY A 247 14.52 33.06 -3.80
C GLY A 247 13.71 32.81 -2.52
N ALA A 248 12.62 33.54 -2.27
CA ALA A 248 11.76 33.28 -1.12
C ALA A 248 11.26 31.83 -1.15
N THR A 249 11.14 31.24 0.02
CA THR A 249 10.62 29.89 0.20
C THR A 249 9.30 30.00 0.96
N VAL A 250 8.23 29.39 0.43
CA VAL A 250 6.88 29.43 1.01
C VAL A 250 6.28 28.02 0.97
N ASN A 251 5.46 27.65 1.94
CA ASN A 251 4.82 26.34 1.98
C ASN A 251 3.55 26.33 1.10
N GLU A 252 3.18 25.18 0.54
CA GLU A 252 2.02 25.06 -0.37
C GLU A 252 0.67 25.42 0.27
N THR A 253 0.55 25.26 1.60
CA THR A 253 -0.66 25.62 2.36
C THR A 253 -0.76 27.12 2.65
N ASP A 254 0.38 27.81 2.65
CA ASP A 254 0.50 29.23 2.96
C ASP A 254 -0.02 30.11 1.82
N THR A 255 -0.65 31.22 2.20
CA THR A 255 -1.02 32.27 1.25
C THR A 255 0.19 33.17 1.01
N VAL A 256 0.68 33.23 -0.23
CA VAL A 256 1.76 34.13 -0.65
C VAL A 256 1.18 35.52 -0.92
N SER A 257 1.57 36.50 -0.13
CA SER A 257 1.21 37.89 -0.41
C SER A 257 2.11 38.48 -1.49
N ILE A 258 1.53 38.83 -2.62
CA ILE A 258 2.22 39.40 -3.78
C ILE A 258 1.99 40.91 -3.79
N SER A 259 3.07 41.66 -3.86
CA SER A 259 3.05 43.11 -3.98
C SER A 259 4.04 43.54 -5.06
N VAL A 260 3.57 44.32 -6.02
CA VAL A 260 4.35 44.80 -7.17
C VAL A 260 4.36 46.33 -7.16
N SER A 261 5.52 46.92 -7.38
CA SER A 261 5.62 48.34 -7.74
C SER A 261 5.70 48.45 -9.25
N ALA A 262 4.73 49.09 -9.87
CA ALA A 262 4.78 49.46 -11.27
C ALA A 262 4.62 50.98 -11.37
N SER A 263 5.47 51.63 -12.15
CA SER A 263 5.40 53.06 -12.39
C SER A 263 5.83 53.36 -13.81
N ASP A 264 5.13 54.29 -14.44
CA ASP A 264 5.46 54.76 -15.77
C ASP A 264 6.04 56.17 -15.71
N ALA A 265 7.06 56.46 -16.50
CA ALA A 265 7.78 57.73 -16.43
C ALA A 265 6.98 58.88 -17.06
N ASP A 266 6.13 58.60 -18.04
CA ASP A 266 5.15 59.51 -18.65
C ASP A 266 3.74 59.40 -18.03
N ASN A 267 3.58 58.50 -17.05
CA ASN A 267 2.46 58.40 -16.12
C ASN A 267 1.14 57.98 -16.79
N ASP A 268 1.21 57.04 -17.73
CA ASP A 268 0.07 56.45 -18.44
C ASP A 268 0.02 54.90 -18.38
N LEU A 269 0.59 54.33 -17.31
CA LEU A 269 0.43 52.92 -16.95
C LEU A 269 -1.04 52.50 -16.98
N THR A 270 -1.36 51.43 -17.71
CA THR A 270 -2.73 50.96 -17.92
C THR A 270 -3.03 49.66 -17.18
N SER A 271 -2.14 48.67 -17.20
CA SER A 271 -2.38 47.39 -16.54
C SER A 271 -1.14 46.78 -15.92
N VAL A 272 -1.33 46.06 -14.81
CA VAL A 272 -0.29 45.20 -14.22
C VAL A 272 -0.85 43.79 -14.07
N VAL A 273 -0.19 42.82 -14.70
CA VAL A 273 -0.57 41.40 -14.65
C VAL A 273 0.53 40.61 -13.98
N VAL A 274 0.18 39.80 -12.99
CA VAL A 274 1.11 38.86 -12.36
C VAL A 274 0.75 37.44 -12.73
N LYS A 275 1.75 36.65 -13.12
CA LYS A 275 1.62 35.25 -13.50
C LYS A 275 2.54 34.38 -12.64
N ALA A 276 2.10 33.19 -12.28
CA ALA A 276 2.91 32.11 -11.72
C ALA A 276 3.04 31.00 -12.77
N ASN A 277 4.27 30.62 -13.17
CA ASN A 277 4.53 29.57 -14.18
C ASN A 277 3.64 29.73 -15.44
N ASN A 278 3.54 30.97 -15.94
CA ASN A 278 2.70 31.40 -17.08
C ASN A 278 1.18 31.45 -16.87
N GLN A 279 0.65 30.99 -15.73
CA GLN A 279 -0.76 31.16 -15.38
C GLN A 279 -1.00 32.52 -14.71
N GLN A 280 -1.99 33.29 -15.20
CA GLN A 280 -2.36 34.56 -14.57
C GLN A 280 -2.98 34.33 -13.20
N ILE A 281 -2.40 34.97 -12.19
CA ILE A 281 -2.86 34.89 -10.80
C ILE A 281 -3.47 36.22 -10.33
N CYS A 282 -3.00 37.35 -10.86
CA CYS A 282 -3.52 38.68 -10.54
C CYS A 282 -3.55 39.58 -11.78
N ASN A 283 -4.56 40.46 -11.86
CA ASN A 283 -4.70 41.46 -12.91
C ASN A 283 -5.26 42.75 -12.32
N PHE A 284 -4.54 43.84 -12.52
CA PHE A 284 -4.88 45.16 -11.99
C PHE A 284 -5.07 46.16 -13.13
N ASP A 285 -6.16 46.92 -13.06
CA ASP A 285 -6.35 48.15 -13.84
C ASP A 285 -5.70 49.29 -13.08
N ALA A 286 -4.64 49.87 -13.64
CA ALA A 286 -3.81 50.87 -12.96
C ALA A 286 -4.52 52.21 -12.71
N ALA A 287 -5.64 52.47 -13.37
CA ALA A 287 -6.48 53.64 -13.09
C ALA A 287 -7.46 53.41 -11.92
N ALA A 288 -7.67 52.15 -11.51
CA ALA A 288 -8.72 51.76 -10.55
C ALA A 288 -8.21 51.39 -9.16
N VAL A 289 -6.89 51.22 -8.98
CA VAL A 289 -6.29 50.78 -7.70
C VAL A 289 -5.08 51.64 -7.33
N ASP A 290 -4.96 51.95 -6.04
CA ASP A 290 -3.82 52.73 -5.51
C ASP A 290 -2.61 51.84 -5.15
N ALA A 291 -2.75 50.52 -5.18
CA ALA A 291 -1.69 49.54 -4.90
C ALA A 291 -1.90 48.23 -5.68
N PHE A 292 -0.80 47.66 -6.21
CA PHE A 292 -0.81 46.39 -6.94
C PHE A 292 -0.45 45.24 -6.01
N SER A 293 -1.41 44.82 -5.19
CA SER A 293 -1.24 43.72 -4.25
C SER A 293 -2.38 42.72 -4.32
N CYS A 294 -2.04 41.43 -4.23
CA CYS A 294 -2.99 40.33 -4.17
C CYS A 294 -2.41 39.17 -3.37
N ASP A 295 -3.29 38.35 -2.82
CA ASP A 295 -2.91 37.12 -2.14
C ASP A 295 -3.07 35.96 -3.11
N TRP A 296 -2.02 35.14 -3.23
CA TRP A 296 -1.99 33.98 -4.12
C TRP A 296 -1.66 32.74 -3.34
N LYS A 297 -2.49 31.69 -3.49
CA LYS A 297 -2.23 30.38 -2.92
C LYS A 297 -1.63 29.45 -3.98
N PRO A 298 -0.42 28.90 -3.76
CA PRO A 298 0.16 27.91 -4.65
C PRO A 298 -0.71 26.65 -4.75
N THR A 299 -0.65 25.97 -5.89
CA THR A 299 -1.41 24.73 -6.14
C THR A 299 -0.50 23.54 -6.50
N GLN A 300 0.81 23.78 -6.58
CA GLN A 300 1.85 22.79 -6.89
C GLN A 300 3.17 23.20 -6.23
N THR A 301 3.95 22.22 -5.79
CA THR A 301 5.27 22.39 -5.18
C THR A 301 6.38 22.54 -6.24
N GLY A 302 7.56 22.97 -5.81
CA GLY A 302 8.73 23.22 -6.67
C GLY A 302 9.01 24.70 -6.91
N THR A 303 9.97 24.99 -7.78
CA THR A 303 10.31 26.38 -8.12
C THR A 303 9.20 26.98 -8.98
N VAL A 304 8.61 28.07 -8.51
CA VAL A 304 7.63 28.87 -9.24
C VAL A 304 8.27 30.16 -9.69
N THR A 305 8.23 30.41 -11.00
CA THR A 305 8.59 31.71 -11.57
C THR A 305 7.37 32.62 -11.53
N LEU A 306 7.44 33.65 -10.69
CA LEU A 306 6.49 34.76 -10.69
C LEU A 306 6.97 35.79 -11.72
N ASN A 307 6.11 36.13 -12.67
CA ASN A 307 6.36 37.13 -13.70
C ASN A 307 5.31 38.24 -13.60
N ALA A 308 5.74 39.47 -13.31
CA ALA A 308 4.89 40.65 -13.35
C ALA A 308 5.15 41.44 -14.63
N VAL A 309 4.08 41.77 -15.34
CA VAL A 309 4.11 42.53 -16.60
C VAL A 309 3.30 43.80 -16.39
N ALA A 310 3.92 44.96 -16.58
CA ALA A 310 3.25 46.25 -16.61
C ALA A 310 3.14 46.72 -18.05
N THR A 311 1.99 47.29 -18.42
CA THR A 311 1.70 47.75 -19.78
C THR A 311 1.08 49.14 -19.74
N ASP A 312 1.58 50.06 -20.56
CA ASP A 312 1.07 51.43 -20.69
C ASP A 312 -0.05 51.56 -21.74
N ALA A 313 -0.52 52.80 -21.95
CA ALA A 313 -1.59 53.11 -22.89
C ALA A 313 -1.19 52.93 -24.37
N GLN A 314 0.11 52.89 -24.69
CA GLN A 314 0.64 52.63 -26.03
C GLN A 314 1.00 51.16 -26.24
N ASN A 315 0.70 50.30 -25.27
CA ASN A 315 1.02 48.87 -25.23
C ASN A 315 2.53 48.57 -25.16
N LEU A 316 3.35 49.52 -24.71
CA LEU A 316 4.70 49.15 -24.30
C LEU A 316 4.60 48.45 -22.95
N SER A 317 5.41 47.42 -22.78
CA SER A 317 5.42 46.64 -21.55
C SER A 317 6.83 46.37 -21.11
N SER A 318 7.00 46.31 -19.79
CA SER A 318 8.15 45.68 -19.18
C SER A 318 7.69 44.48 -18.37
N SER A 319 8.62 43.56 -18.16
CA SER A 319 8.39 42.42 -17.30
C SER A 319 9.56 42.22 -16.36
N THR A 320 9.24 41.71 -15.18
CA THR A 320 10.22 41.30 -14.19
C THR A 320 9.82 39.93 -13.70
N SER A 321 10.80 39.07 -13.48
CA SER A 321 10.57 37.73 -13.00
C SER A 321 11.44 37.45 -11.79
N LEU A 322 10.88 36.75 -10.83
CA LEU A 322 11.61 36.16 -9.74
C LEU A 322 11.18 34.71 -9.55
N ASN A 323 12.07 33.93 -8.97
CA ASN A 323 11.78 32.56 -8.63
C ASN A 323 11.54 32.49 -7.13
N ILE A 324 10.41 31.94 -6.73
CA ILE A 324 10.23 31.47 -5.36
C ILE A 324 10.20 29.95 -5.37
N THR A 325 10.53 29.35 -4.24
CA THR A 325 10.41 27.90 -4.08
C THR A 325 9.19 27.62 -3.23
N ILE A 326 8.19 26.99 -3.83
CA ILE A 326 7.07 26.43 -3.09
C ILE A 326 7.54 25.09 -2.58
N LYS A 327 7.77 25.00 -1.27
CA LYS A 327 8.00 23.71 -0.66
C LYS A 327 6.65 23.04 -0.46
N GLU A 328 6.64 21.73 -0.65
CA GLU A 328 5.62 20.93 0.00
C GLU A 328 5.56 21.39 1.46
N ASP A 329 4.37 21.70 1.94
CA ASP A 329 4.20 21.87 3.37
C ASP A 329 4.58 20.51 3.93
N ILE A 330 5.78 20.42 4.51
CA ILE A 330 6.19 19.23 5.20
C ILE A 330 5.28 19.26 6.44
N VAL A 331 4.09 18.67 6.32
CA VAL A 331 3.65 17.79 7.39
C VAL A 331 4.83 16.86 7.50
N GLU A 332 5.73 17.12 8.46
CA GLU A 332 6.77 16.16 8.78
C GLU A 332 6.02 14.82 8.82
N PRO A 333 6.41 13.82 7.99
CA PRO A 333 5.97 12.47 8.30
C PRO A 333 6.32 12.36 9.78
N PRO A 334 5.36 12.01 10.65
CA PRO A 334 5.53 12.14 12.08
C PRO A 334 6.91 11.60 12.36
N VAL A 335 7.77 12.52 12.86
CA VAL A 335 9.18 12.30 13.14
C VAL A 335 9.30 10.83 13.42
N THR A 336 10.05 10.02 12.65
CA THR A 336 10.41 8.69 13.18
C THR A 336 10.95 9.03 14.55
N PRO A 337 10.23 8.67 15.64
CA PRO A 337 10.51 9.32 16.89
C PRO A 337 11.98 9.05 17.16
N PRO A 338 12.70 10.02 17.74
CA PRO A 338 13.97 9.68 18.36
C PRO A 338 13.72 8.41 19.17
N VAL A 339 14.72 7.54 19.26
CA VAL A 339 14.67 6.46 20.23
C VAL A 339 14.63 7.15 21.59
N GLY A 340 13.41 7.42 22.04
CA GLY A 340 13.01 8.46 22.99
C GLY A 340 11.78 9.24 22.50
N GLY A 341 10.58 8.74 22.86
CA GLY A 341 9.31 9.00 22.17
C GLY A 341 8.69 10.39 22.36
N LEU A 342 7.70 10.72 21.52
CA LEU A 342 6.88 11.95 21.55
C LEU A 342 6.15 12.22 22.89
N CYS A 343 6.27 11.29 23.82
CA CYS A 343 5.60 11.25 25.10
C CYS A 343 6.55 11.28 26.31
N GLU A 344 7.88 11.41 26.09
CA GLU A 344 8.87 11.35 27.18
C GLU A 344 8.66 12.41 28.26
N GLU A 345 8.10 13.56 27.91
CA GLU A 345 7.84 14.68 28.82
C GLU A 345 6.56 14.51 29.65
N PHE A 346 5.72 13.53 29.33
CA PHE A 346 4.44 13.31 30.00
C PHE A 346 4.53 12.23 31.07
N ASN A 347 3.70 12.39 32.10
CA ASN A 347 3.53 11.41 33.16
C ASN A 347 2.96 10.09 32.61
N VAL A 348 3.60 8.96 32.90
CA VAL A 348 3.11 7.63 32.52
C VAL A 348 2.25 7.07 33.66
N TYR A 349 1.01 6.68 33.37
CA TYR A 349 0.15 6.03 34.37
C TYR A 349 0.83 4.79 34.97
N PRO A 350 0.80 4.58 36.31
CA PRO A 350 -0.05 5.24 37.30
C PRO A 350 0.53 6.48 37.98
N ASP A 351 1.65 7.04 37.49
CA ASP A 351 2.28 8.22 38.08
C ASP A 351 1.50 9.49 37.72
N TRP A 352 0.40 9.74 38.42
CA TRP A 352 -0.52 10.86 38.20
C TRP A 352 0.15 12.25 38.26
N THR A 353 -0.25 13.16 37.38
CA THR A 353 0.23 14.56 37.34
C THR A 353 -0.05 15.35 38.63
N ARG A 354 -1.06 14.93 39.41
CA ARG A 354 -1.45 15.52 40.71
C ARG A 354 -1.47 14.50 41.84
N GLY A 355 -0.60 13.49 41.79
CA GLY A 355 -0.41 12.49 42.86
C GLY A 355 -1.40 11.33 42.79
N ASP A 356 -2.70 11.60 42.76
CA ASP A 356 -3.74 10.56 42.64
C ASP A 356 -4.81 10.86 41.56
N HIS A 357 -4.63 11.93 40.77
CA HIS A 357 -5.57 12.37 39.75
C HIS A 357 -4.90 13.23 38.66
N ALA A 358 -5.64 13.53 37.60
CA ALA A 358 -5.32 14.54 36.60
C ALA A 358 -6.40 15.64 36.58
N THR A 359 -6.02 16.86 36.17
CA THR A 359 -6.92 18.01 36.03
C THR A 359 -6.96 18.51 34.60
N GLY A 360 -7.97 19.33 34.24
CA GLY A 360 -8.14 19.82 32.87
C GLY A 360 -6.86 20.44 32.29
N GLY A 361 -6.39 19.90 31.17
CA GLY A 361 -5.15 20.27 30.49
C GLY A 361 -3.93 19.42 30.82
N ASP A 362 -3.97 18.59 31.87
CA ASP A 362 -2.88 17.66 32.19
C ASP A 362 -2.80 16.55 31.13
N VAL A 363 -1.58 16.15 30.74
CA VAL A 363 -1.35 15.07 29.76
C VAL A 363 -0.74 13.87 30.47
N MET A 364 -1.30 12.69 30.21
CA MET A 364 -0.82 11.42 30.73
C MET A 364 -0.72 10.35 29.65
N VAL A 365 0.30 9.51 29.76
CA VAL A 365 0.59 8.43 28.83
C VAL A 365 0.07 7.12 29.40
N HIS A 366 -0.63 6.36 28.57
CA HIS A 366 -1.11 5.02 28.88
C HIS A 366 -1.14 4.19 27.59
N ASN A 367 -0.55 2.99 27.61
CA ASN A 367 -0.44 2.07 26.45
C ASN A 367 0.11 2.74 25.17
N ASN A 368 1.22 3.47 25.30
CA ASN A 368 1.89 4.17 24.20
C ASN A 368 1.03 5.27 23.52
N ILE A 369 0.03 5.79 24.25
CA ILE A 369 -0.83 6.88 23.82
C ILE A 369 -0.85 7.96 24.90
N ALA A 370 -0.63 9.21 24.53
CA ALA A 370 -0.85 10.35 25.40
C ALA A 370 -2.31 10.81 25.33
N TYR A 371 -2.88 11.11 26.49
CA TYR A 371 -4.24 11.60 26.67
C TYR A 371 -4.22 12.90 27.46
N SER A 372 -4.97 13.90 27.02
CA SER A 372 -5.21 15.13 27.76
C SER A 372 -6.48 14.99 28.60
N ALA A 373 -6.40 15.25 29.90
CA ALA A 373 -7.58 15.33 30.75
C ALA A 373 -8.40 16.57 30.36
N ILE A 374 -9.70 16.40 30.10
CA ILE A 374 -10.63 17.48 29.74
C ILE A 374 -11.06 18.24 31.01
N TYR A 375 -11.24 17.52 32.11
CA TYR A 375 -11.58 18.04 33.44
C TYR A 375 -10.92 17.18 34.52
N TRP A 376 -11.23 17.40 35.80
CA TRP A 376 -10.72 16.57 36.90
C TRP A 376 -11.11 15.10 36.69
N THR A 377 -10.13 14.19 36.76
CA THR A 377 -10.37 12.76 36.58
C THR A 377 -9.40 11.89 37.38
N GLN A 378 -9.90 10.75 37.84
CA GLN A 378 -9.14 9.66 38.47
C GLN A 378 -9.27 8.35 37.69
N THR A 379 -9.87 8.39 36.50
CA THR A 379 -10.08 7.21 35.67
C THR A 379 -8.88 6.98 34.76
N LEU A 380 -8.60 5.72 34.42
CA LEU A 380 -7.45 5.31 33.62
C LEU A 380 -7.34 6.18 32.34
N PRO A 381 -6.16 6.71 31.96
CA PRO A 381 -6.07 7.60 30.79
C PRO A 381 -6.60 6.95 29.51
N GLY A 382 -7.51 7.67 28.84
CA GLY A 382 -8.19 7.21 27.64
C GLY A 382 -9.36 6.25 27.86
N SER A 383 -9.73 5.95 29.11
CA SER A 383 -10.80 4.99 29.42
C SER A 383 -12.22 5.53 29.28
N ASP A 384 -12.39 6.86 29.31
CA ASP A 384 -13.70 7.51 29.24
C ASP A 384 -13.62 8.92 28.65
N SER A 385 -14.75 9.63 28.62
CA SER A 385 -14.89 10.99 28.09
C SER A 385 -14.23 12.08 28.92
N SER A 386 -13.66 11.77 30.09
CA SER A 386 -12.81 12.72 30.81
C SER A 386 -11.44 12.90 30.16
N TRP A 387 -11.09 12.06 29.19
CA TRP A 387 -9.85 12.10 28.43
C TRP A 387 -10.10 12.39 26.95
N ALA A 388 -9.33 13.32 26.40
CA ALA A 388 -9.18 13.49 24.97
C ALA A 388 -7.88 12.81 24.52
N LEU A 389 -7.89 12.19 23.34
CA LEU A 389 -6.65 11.70 22.72
C LEU A 389 -5.74 12.91 22.43
N HIS A 390 -4.50 12.88 22.92
CA HIS A 390 -3.51 13.92 22.66
C HIS A 390 -2.66 13.55 21.43
N LEU A 391 -1.94 12.43 21.50
CA LEU A 391 -1.15 11.86 20.40
C LEU A 391 -0.80 10.39 20.66
N ASN A 392 -0.48 9.64 19.62
CA ASN A 392 0.18 8.34 19.78
C ASN A 392 1.69 8.56 19.94
N CYS A 393 2.31 7.93 20.93
CA CYS A 393 3.70 8.20 21.31
C CYS A 393 4.75 7.79 20.27
N ASP A 394 4.34 6.98 19.30
CA ASP A 394 5.14 6.56 18.16
C ASP A 394 4.96 7.41 16.90
N GLY A 395 4.11 8.44 16.97
CA GLY A 395 3.86 9.37 15.88
C GLY A 395 2.74 8.95 14.93
N SER A 396 2.17 7.77 15.06
CA SER A 396 1.00 7.39 14.26
C SER A 396 -0.16 8.37 14.43
N GLU A 397 -0.99 8.51 13.39
CA GLU A 397 -2.08 9.49 13.39
C GLU A 397 -3.08 9.23 14.55
N PRO A 398 -3.53 10.29 15.24
CA PRO A 398 -4.56 10.17 16.26
C PRO A 398 -5.82 9.46 15.72
N GLY A 399 -6.25 8.39 16.40
CA GLY A 399 -7.41 7.58 16.00
C GLY A 399 -7.02 6.27 15.30
N THR A 400 -5.77 6.13 14.87
CA THR A 400 -5.19 4.85 14.46
C THR A 400 -4.59 4.12 15.67
N ALA A 401 -4.49 2.80 15.56
CA ALA A 401 -3.80 2.00 16.56
C ALA A 401 -2.30 2.36 16.58
N PRO A 402 -1.68 2.61 17.75
CA PRO A 402 -0.23 2.75 17.85
C PRO A 402 0.49 1.56 17.22
N VAL A 403 1.66 1.79 16.65
CA VAL A 403 2.55 0.75 16.15
C VAL A 403 2.89 -0.26 17.25
N LEU A 404 2.98 0.16 18.52
CA LEU A 404 3.04 -0.75 19.67
C LEU A 404 1.67 -0.85 20.35
N SER A 405 0.79 -1.67 19.79
CA SER A 405 -0.53 -1.99 20.33
C SER A 405 -0.82 -3.48 20.17
N LEU A 406 -1.86 -3.99 20.84
CA LEU A 406 -2.27 -5.38 20.73
C LEU A 406 -2.62 -5.69 19.27
N PRO A 407 -1.91 -6.62 18.60
CA PRO A 407 -2.23 -6.98 17.22
C PRO A 407 -3.63 -7.57 17.11
N ASN A 408 -4.33 -7.18 16.06
CA ASN A 408 -5.55 -7.83 15.62
C ASN A 408 -5.39 -8.25 14.15
N PRO A 409 -4.56 -9.26 13.87
CA PRO A 409 -4.25 -9.64 12.50
C PRO A 409 -5.50 -10.21 11.82
N MET A 410 -5.73 -9.77 10.58
CA MET A 410 -6.84 -10.22 9.74
C MET A 410 -6.68 -11.69 9.30
N ASP A 411 -5.41 -12.10 9.10
CA ASP A 411 -4.98 -13.42 8.70
C ASP A 411 -4.00 -14.01 9.74
N PRO A 412 -3.97 -15.34 9.93
CA PRO A 412 -3.04 -15.96 10.86
C PRO A 412 -1.59 -15.90 10.36
N VAL A 413 -0.63 -15.95 11.30
CA VAL A 413 0.79 -16.09 10.96
C VAL A 413 1.01 -17.40 10.22
N ARG A 414 1.68 -17.33 9.07
CA ARG A 414 2.07 -18.50 8.28
C ARG A 414 3.07 -19.35 9.05
N LEU A 415 2.76 -20.62 9.23
CA LEU A 415 3.55 -21.57 10.04
C LEU A 415 4.55 -22.39 9.21
N GLU A 416 4.93 -21.87 8.06
CA GLU A 416 5.89 -22.48 7.16
C GLU A 416 7.32 -22.09 7.56
N VAL A 417 8.15 -23.11 7.82
CA VAL A 417 9.58 -22.93 8.12
C VAL A 417 10.37 -23.90 7.25
N ALA A 418 11.41 -23.39 6.59
CA ALA A 418 12.20 -24.19 5.66
C ALA A 418 12.74 -25.48 6.33
N GLY A 419 12.57 -26.63 5.68
CA GLY A 419 13.00 -27.93 6.22
C GLY A 419 12.06 -28.56 7.26
N TRP A 420 10.97 -27.88 7.64
CA TRP A 420 9.90 -28.45 8.46
C TRP A 420 8.72 -28.91 7.61
N PRO A 421 7.97 -29.95 8.02
CA PRO A 421 6.80 -30.42 7.28
C PRO A 421 5.60 -29.48 7.46
N ASN A 422 4.61 -29.60 6.57
CA ASN A 422 3.34 -28.88 6.66
C ASN A 422 2.37 -29.41 7.73
N THR A 423 2.88 -30.19 8.69
CA THR A 423 2.13 -30.74 9.81
C THR A 423 2.86 -30.44 11.10
N PHE A 424 2.12 -30.19 12.19
CA PHE A 424 2.68 -29.85 13.48
C PHE A 424 3.64 -30.94 13.96
N VAL A 425 4.85 -30.55 14.39
CA VAL A 425 5.85 -31.51 14.87
C VAL A 425 5.83 -31.58 16.39
N VAL A 426 5.71 -32.78 16.93
CA VAL A 426 5.94 -33.05 18.35
C VAL A 426 7.05 -34.08 18.46
N ALA A 427 8.10 -33.77 19.22
CA ALA A 427 9.24 -34.65 19.38
C ALA A 427 9.87 -34.59 20.77
N SER A 428 10.66 -35.61 21.06
CA SER A 428 11.54 -35.78 22.23
C SER A 428 12.93 -36.17 21.73
N PRO A 429 13.97 -36.21 22.58
CA PRO A 429 15.33 -36.58 22.16
C PRO A 429 15.46 -37.99 21.54
N SER A 430 14.43 -38.84 21.67
CA SER A 430 14.40 -40.21 21.13
C SER A 430 13.50 -40.42 19.91
N THR A 431 12.75 -39.38 19.49
CA THR A 431 11.81 -39.46 18.37
C THR A 431 12.28 -38.58 17.21
N ALA A 432 11.81 -38.88 16.00
CA ALA A 432 12.27 -38.15 14.81
C ALA A 432 11.71 -36.71 14.76
N ALA A 433 12.58 -35.76 14.48
CA ALA A 433 12.27 -34.37 14.18
C ALA A 433 13.23 -33.85 13.09
N PRO A 434 12.88 -32.76 12.38
CA PRO A 434 13.86 -32.01 11.60
C PRO A 434 15.09 -31.65 12.45
N GLU A 435 16.28 -31.76 11.86
CA GLU A 435 17.54 -31.51 12.56
C GLU A 435 17.57 -30.09 13.11
N THR A 436 17.89 -29.95 14.40
CA THR A 436 17.96 -28.65 15.09
C THR A 436 19.24 -28.60 15.91
N ILE A 437 19.94 -27.46 15.89
CA ILE A 437 21.15 -27.21 16.67
C ILE A 437 20.92 -25.98 17.54
N THR A 438 21.10 -26.12 18.85
CA THR A 438 21.11 -24.99 19.78
C THR A 438 22.53 -24.46 19.93
N ILE A 439 22.74 -23.18 19.60
CA ILE A 439 24.00 -22.48 19.79
C ILE A 439 23.84 -21.58 21.01
N ALA A 440 24.50 -21.94 22.11
CA ALA A 440 24.63 -21.05 23.27
C ALA A 440 25.66 -19.97 22.96
N THR A 441 25.23 -18.72 22.89
CA THR A 441 26.12 -17.56 22.70
C THR A 441 26.44 -16.88 24.05
N ALA A 442 27.18 -15.77 24.02
CA ALA A 442 27.53 -15.00 25.21
C ALA A 442 26.28 -14.61 26.01
N ASN A 443 26.36 -14.80 27.32
CA ASN A 443 25.36 -14.30 28.27
C ASN A 443 25.72 -12.88 28.72
N SER A 444 24.76 -12.20 29.35
CA SER A 444 24.82 -10.82 29.82
C SER A 444 26.10 -10.51 30.62
N ALA A 445 26.55 -11.44 31.46
CA ALA A 445 27.75 -11.30 32.30
C ALA A 445 29.08 -11.23 31.51
N ASP A 446 29.11 -11.72 30.27
CA ASP A 446 30.32 -11.81 29.46
C ASP A 446 30.41 -10.71 28.38
N LEU A 447 29.33 -9.95 28.13
CA LEU A 447 29.26 -8.97 27.02
C LEU A 447 30.27 -7.82 27.15
N ALA A 448 30.65 -7.44 28.38
CA ALA A 448 31.61 -6.37 28.62
C ALA A 448 33.08 -6.78 28.32
N ASP A 449 33.38 -8.07 28.20
CA ASP A 449 34.72 -8.57 27.90
C ASP A 449 34.84 -8.89 26.40
N VAL A 450 35.50 -8.00 25.67
CA VAL A 450 35.69 -8.12 24.21
C VAL A 450 36.33 -9.46 23.80
N ASN A 451 37.22 -10.04 24.63
CA ASN A 451 37.87 -11.30 24.28
C ASN A 451 36.90 -12.48 24.42
N LYS A 452 36.08 -12.48 25.48
CA LYS A 452 35.03 -13.49 25.64
C LYS A 452 33.97 -13.34 24.55
N LEU A 453 33.60 -12.11 24.21
CA LEU A 453 32.66 -11.84 23.13
C LEU A 453 33.20 -12.30 21.77
N THR A 454 34.48 -12.03 21.47
CA THR A 454 35.14 -12.58 20.27
C THR A 454 35.10 -14.10 20.27
N ALA A 455 35.44 -14.76 21.38
CA ALA A 455 35.41 -16.23 21.47
C ALA A 455 33.99 -16.79 21.26
N ALA A 456 32.96 -16.10 21.75
CA ALA A 456 31.57 -16.45 21.51
C ALA A 456 31.21 -16.32 20.02
N PHE A 457 31.57 -15.22 19.35
CA PHE A 457 31.34 -15.07 17.91
C PHE A 457 32.08 -16.12 17.08
N VAL A 458 33.32 -16.47 17.44
CA VAL A 458 34.06 -17.58 16.80
C VAL A 458 33.27 -18.88 16.92
N THR A 459 32.77 -19.19 18.12
CA THR A 459 31.97 -20.39 18.38
C THR A 459 30.68 -20.41 17.53
N VAL A 460 29.97 -19.28 17.45
CA VAL A 460 28.75 -19.15 16.63
C VAL A 460 29.07 -19.37 15.15
N ILE A 461 30.12 -18.73 14.62
CA ILE A 461 30.54 -18.90 13.21
C ILE A 461 30.87 -20.38 12.92
N GLU A 462 31.66 -21.02 13.77
CA GLU A 462 32.07 -22.42 13.56
C GLU A 462 30.90 -23.41 13.65
N LEU A 463 29.95 -23.19 14.56
CA LEU A 463 28.78 -24.05 14.70
C LEU A 463 27.75 -23.81 13.59
N ALA A 464 27.51 -22.56 13.20
CA ALA A 464 26.63 -22.23 12.09
C ALA A 464 27.15 -22.81 10.76
N ASN A 465 28.46 -22.77 10.52
CA ASN A 465 29.09 -23.44 9.36
C ASN A 465 28.85 -24.96 9.31
N LYS A 466 28.59 -25.59 10.45
CA LYS A 466 28.31 -27.03 10.56
C LYS A 466 26.81 -27.36 10.48
N ALA A 467 25.93 -26.36 10.50
CA ALA A 467 24.49 -26.58 10.55
C ALA A 467 23.92 -27.15 9.26
N ASN A 468 24.54 -26.88 8.10
CA ASN A 468 24.02 -27.32 6.79
C ASN A 468 22.58 -26.83 6.56
N LYS A 469 21.58 -27.71 6.69
CA LYS A 469 20.13 -27.41 6.60
C LYS A 469 19.41 -27.52 7.95
N ALA A 470 20.12 -27.85 9.02
CA ALA A 470 19.55 -27.96 10.36
C ALA A 470 19.12 -26.57 10.85
N SER A 471 17.96 -26.49 11.51
CA SER A 471 17.50 -25.25 12.10
C SER A 471 18.39 -24.82 13.26
N ILE A 472 18.70 -23.53 13.37
CA ILE A 472 19.58 -23.01 14.44
C ILE A 472 18.73 -22.27 15.48
N ILE A 473 18.84 -22.68 16.75
CA ILE A 473 18.29 -21.93 17.88
C ILE A 473 19.43 -21.16 18.56
N ILE A 474 19.37 -19.84 18.54
CA ILE A 474 20.34 -18.98 19.23
C ILE A 474 19.85 -18.81 20.67
N ASN A 475 20.66 -19.26 21.64
CA ASN A 475 20.29 -19.25 23.05
C ASN A 475 21.21 -18.35 23.88
N SER A 476 20.60 -17.45 24.68
CA SER A 476 21.28 -16.52 25.57
C SER A 476 20.28 -15.92 26.56
N ASP A 477 20.73 -15.52 27.75
CA ASP A 477 19.91 -14.75 28.71
C ASP A 477 19.74 -13.27 28.31
N VAL A 478 20.46 -12.80 27.29
CA VAL A 478 20.59 -11.37 26.98
C VAL A 478 19.28 -10.74 26.53
N LEU A 479 18.49 -11.41 25.69
CA LEU A 479 17.18 -10.89 25.26
C LEU A 479 16.18 -10.88 26.43
N ASP A 480 16.21 -11.89 27.29
CA ASP A 480 15.36 -11.93 28.49
C ASP A 480 15.70 -10.76 29.44
N GLN A 481 17.00 -10.44 29.63
CA GLN A 481 17.42 -9.28 30.42
C GLN A 481 17.03 -7.95 29.74
N ALA A 482 17.24 -7.86 28.42
CA ALA A 482 16.96 -6.64 27.65
C ALA A 482 15.46 -6.32 27.55
N THR A 483 14.57 -7.29 27.76
CA THR A 483 13.10 -7.09 27.69
C THR A 483 12.61 -6.01 28.65
N ARG A 484 13.30 -5.77 29.77
CA ARG A 484 12.88 -4.80 30.80
C ARG A 484 13.16 -3.34 30.44
N ASP A 485 14.26 -3.07 29.74
CA ASP A 485 14.79 -1.72 29.55
C ASP A 485 15.46 -1.52 28.19
N LYS A 486 15.15 -2.39 27.22
CA LYS A 486 15.78 -2.42 25.89
C LYS A 486 17.29 -2.64 25.95
N GLY A 487 17.77 -3.22 27.06
CA GLY A 487 19.16 -3.51 27.37
C GLY A 487 20.00 -2.29 27.69
N LEU A 488 19.38 -1.18 28.11
CA LEU A 488 20.10 0.00 28.61
C LEU A 488 21.03 -0.35 29.80
N ALA A 489 20.61 -1.24 30.70
CA ALA A 489 21.42 -1.72 31.82
C ALA A 489 22.64 -2.54 31.41
N LEU A 490 22.67 -3.09 30.19
CA LEU A 490 23.82 -3.85 29.67
C LEU A 490 24.95 -2.94 29.19
N GLY A 491 24.68 -1.65 28.98
CA GLY A 491 25.68 -0.66 28.59
C GLY A 491 26.25 -0.87 27.18
N SER A 492 27.45 -0.31 26.94
CA SER A 492 28.15 -0.41 25.66
C SER A 492 28.78 -1.79 25.48
N ILE A 493 28.67 -2.35 24.27
CA ILE A 493 29.21 -3.66 23.90
C ILE A 493 30.07 -3.50 22.65
N GLU A 494 31.34 -3.92 22.68
CA GLU A 494 32.29 -3.76 21.56
C GLU A 494 32.06 -4.78 20.42
N VAL A 495 30.86 -4.76 19.83
CA VAL A 495 30.39 -5.72 18.83
C VAL A 495 31.26 -5.69 17.58
N LYS A 496 31.51 -4.50 17.02
CA LYS A 496 32.25 -4.36 15.75
C LYS A 496 33.66 -4.93 15.85
N GLN A 497 34.37 -4.57 16.92
CA GLN A 497 35.71 -5.06 17.16
C GLN A 497 35.71 -6.56 17.41
N ALA A 498 34.81 -7.05 18.27
CA ALA A 498 34.77 -8.46 18.62
C ALA A 498 34.45 -9.35 17.42
N LEU A 499 33.50 -8.94 16.57
CA LEU A 499 33.11 -9.65 15.35
C LEU A 499 34.20 -9.60 14.29
N THR A 500 34.85 -8.45 14.08
CA THR A 500 35.98 -8.34 13.14
C THR A 500 37.10 -9.30 13.52
N ASN A 501 37.47 -9.35 14.81
CA ASN A 501 38.47 -10.30 15.29
C ASN A 501 38.03 -11.76 15.08
N ALA A 502 36.75 -12.07 15.29
CA ALA A 502 36.22 -13.41 15.07
C ALA A 502 36.25 -13.81 13.58
N ILE A 503 35.96 -12.88 12.68
CA ILE A 503 36.09 -13.05 11.23
C ILE A 503 37.54 -13.36 10.85
N ASP A 504 38.50 -12.59 11.38
CA ASP A 504 39.93 -12.80 11.13
C ASP A 504 40.42 -14.17 11.64
N ILE A 505 39.95 -14.59 12.82
CA ILE A 505 40.31 -15.88 13.42
C ILE A 505 39.74 -17.06 12.60
N THR A 506 38.50 -16.94 12.14
CA THR A 506 37.79 -18.04 11.46
C THR A 506 38.01 -18.06 9.95
N GLY A 507 38.47 -16.94 9.35
CA GLY A 507 38.55 -16.76 7.90
C GLY A 507 37.17 -16.67 7.22
N SER A 508 36.13 -16.29 7.97
CA SER A 508 34.76 -16.15 7.44
C SER A 508 34.66 -15.01 6.42
N LYS A 509 33.70 -15.11 5.48
CA LYS A 509 33.48 -14.10 4.41
C LYS A 509 32.32 -13.14 4.72
N ILE A 510 32.15 -12.80 5.99
CA ILE A 510 31.13 -11.82 6.40
C ILE A 510 31.57 -10.43 5.93
N ASP A 511 30.68 -9.68 5.29
CA ASP A 511 30.97 -8.36 4.74
C ASP A 511 31.31 -7.35 5.86
N ILE A 512 32.51 -6.81 5.81
CA ILE A 512 32.99 -5.82 6.79
C ILE A 512 32.16 -4.53 6.78
N THR A 513 31.55 -4.20 5.64
CA THR A 513 30.64 -3.04 5.52
C THR A 513 29.39 -3.28 6.37
N ALA A 514 28.83 -4.49 6.32
CA ALA A 514 27.70 -4.88 7.14
C ALA A 514 28.07 -4.89 8.63
N VAL A 515 29.28 -5.36 8.99
CA VAL A 515 29.79 -5.28 10.38
C VAL A 515 29.89 -3.83 10.85
N ASN A 516 30.42 -2.93 10.01
CA ASN A 516 30.57 -1.52 10.34
C ASN A 516 29.23 -0.78 10.52
N ALA A 517 28.16 -1.27 9.88
CA ALA A 517 26.81 -0.74 10.00
C ALA A 517 26.10 -1.11 11.31
N LEU A 518 26.60 -2.10 12.06
CA LEU A 518 26.06 -2.47 13.37
C LEU A 518 26.24 -1.34 14.41
N SER A 519 25.59 -1.45 15.56
CA SER A 519 25.85 -0.59 16.74
C SER A 519 26.74 -1.31 17.77
N ASN A 520 27.40 -0.55 18.64
CA ASN A 520 28.19 -1.08 19.77
C ASN A 520 27.34 -1.15 21.05
N ASP A 521 26.25 -1.90 20.97
CA ASP A 521 25.29 -2.10 22.04
C ASP A 521 24.62 -3.47 21.88
N VAL A 522 23.63 -3.77 22.73
CA VAL A 522 22.93 -5.06 22.70
C VAL A 522 22.14 -5.27 21.40
N LYS A 523 21.65 -4.21 20.77
CA LYS A 523 20.95 -4.29 19.48
C LYS A 523 21.92 -4.74 18.40
N GLY A 524 23.08 -4.11 18.32
CA GLY A 524 24.12 -4.48 17.38
C GLY A 524 24.66 -5.89 17.65
N TRP A 525 24.73 -6.31 18.92
CA TRP A 525 25.08 -7.67 19.30
C TRP A 525 24.08 -8.71 18.77
N ALA A 526 22.78 -8.45 18.90
CA ALA A 526 21.75 -9.35 18.38
C ALA A 526 21.77 -9.37 16.84
N GLN A 527 21.84 -8.19 16.20
CA GLN A 527 21.95 -8.06 14.74
C GLN A 527 23.21 -8.75 14.17
N ALA A 528 24.32 -8.75 14.92
CA ALA A 528 25.53 -9.46 14.54
C ALA A 528 25.30 -10.96 14.36
N HIS A 529 24.50 -11.60 15.23
CA HIS A 529 24.22 -13.04 15.12
C HIS A 529 23.33 -13.34 13.91
N ASN A 530 22.31 -12.52 13.68
CA ASN A 530 21.49 -12.58 12.47
C ASN A 530 22.35 -12.48 11.21
N LEU A 531 23.29 -11.53 11.17
CA LEU A 531 24.25 -11.37 10.08
C LEU A 531 25.16 -12.59 9.91
N ILE A 532 25.72 -13.11 11.01
CA ILE A 532 26.58 -14.30 10.99
C ILE A 532 25.82 -15.48 10.39
N VAL A 533 24.68 -15.86 10.96
CA VAL A 533 23.94 -17.07 10.55
C VAL A 533 23.47 -16.96 9.12
N SER A 534 22.87 -15.83 8.74
CA SER A 534 22.38 -15.60 7.37
C SER A 534 23.50 -15.65 6.33
N THR A 535 24.72 -15.27 6.70
CA THR A 535 25.87 -15.27 5.79
C THR A 535 26.53 -16.65 5.69
N VAL A 536 26.76 -17.31 6.82
CA VAL A 536 27.55 -18.56 6.86
C VAL A 536 26.70 -19.80 6.68
N ALA A 537 25.39 -19.72 6.95
CA ALA A 537 24.44 -20.82 6.86
C ALA A 537 23.10 -20.38 6.21
N PRO A 538 23.10 -19.84 4.98
CA PRO A 538 21.91 -19.27 4.33
C PRO A 538 20.80 -20.28 4.01
N GLN A 539 21.02 -21.57 4.25
CA GLN A 539 20.04 -22.65 4.04
C GLN A 539 19.48 -23.18 5.37
N ALA A 540 20.03 -22.74 6.50
CA ALA A 540 19.58 -23.10 7.84
C ALA A 540 18.61 -22.02 8.32
N PRO A 541 17.31 -22.33 8.51
CA PRO A 541 16.43 -21.38 9.17
C PRO A 541 16.90 -21.19 10.62
N PHE A 542 16.75 -19.99 11.18
CA PHE A 542 17.20 -19.74 12.54
C PHE A 542 16.26 -18.86 13.35
N GLY A 543 16.35 -18.98 14.67
CA GLY A 543 15.48 -18.27 15.59
C GLY A 543 16.12 -17.97 16.93
N TRP A 544 15.58 -16.96 17.61
CA TRP A 544 16.03 -16.58 18.95
C TRP A 544 15.24 -17.29 20.04
N SER A 545 15.96 -17.77 21.05
CA SER A 545 15.39 -18.31 22.28
C SER A 545 14.91 -17.18 23.19
N LEU A 546 13.68 -17.30 23.70
CA LEU A 546 13.09 -16.45 24.73
C LEU A 546 12.49 -17.33 25.83
N SER A 547 12.60 -16.91 27.09
CA SER A 547 12.03 -17.65 28.21
C SER A 547 10.58 -17.25 28.46
N MET A 548 9.69 -18.23 28.59
CA MET A 548 8.37 -18.02 29.22
C MET A 548 8.61 -17.83 30.72
N GLY A 549 8.88 -16.58 31.11
CA GLY A 549 9.32 -16.17 32.44
C GLY A 549 8.27 -16.35 33.54
N GLU A 550 8.51 -15.73 34.70
CA GLU A 550 7.64 -15.86 35.88
C GLU A 550 6.22 -15.30 35.66
N PHE A 551 6.02 -14.40 34.68
CA PHE A 551 4.70 -13.84 34.35
C PHE A 551 3.66 -14.95 34.07
N ALA A 552 4.09 -16.08 33.52
CA ALA A 552 3.19 -17.18 33.19
C ALA A 552 2.50 -17.78 34.43
N PHE A 553 3.03 -17.54 35.64
CA PHE A 553 2.42 -17.98 36.89
C PHE A 553 1.36 -17.02 37.43
N ASP A 554 1.31 -15.79 36.92
CA ASP A 554 0.38 -14.77 37.37
C ASP A 554 -1.04 -15.02 36.83
N THR A 555 -2.02 -14.40 37.49
CA THR A 555 -3.42 -14.46 37.05
C THR A 555 -3.69 -13.30 36.10
N HIS A 556 -4.25 -13.61 34.94
CA HIS A 556 -4.65 -12.64 33.92
C HIS A 556 -6.12 -12.85 33.56
N SER A 557 -6.84 -11.75 33.36
CA SER A 557 -8.25 -11.79 32.99
C SER A 557 -8.47 -12.22 31.55
N GLY A 558 -7.56 -11.84 30.64
CA GLY A 558 -7.64 -12.12 29.21
C GLY A 558 -6.43 -11.58 28.44
N ARG A 559 -6.56 -11.47 27.12
CA ARG A 559 -5.43 -11.19 26.21
C ARG A 559 -4.79 -9.85 26.53
N GLN A 560 -5.57 -8.80 26.75
CA GLN A 560 -5.03 -7.47 27.04
C GLN A 560 -4.19 -7.42 28.33
N SER A 561 -4.57 -8.17 29.38
CA SER A 561 -3.80 -8.24 30.62
C SER A 561 -2.44 -8.90 30.39
N VAL A 562 -2.39 -9.98 29.59
CA VAL A 562 -1.14 -10.64 29.19
C VAL A 562 -0.28 -9.71 28.33
N TRP A 563 -0.90 -8.96 27.41
CA TRP A 563 -0.22 -7.99 26.56
C TRP A 563 0.50 -6.92 27.39
N ASN A 564 -0.22 -6.31 28.32
CA ASN A 564 0.32 -5.27 29.19
C ASN A 564 1.40 -5.80 30.14
N ALA A 565 1.26 -7.04 30.63
CA ALA A 565 2.17 -7.61 31.61
C ALA A 565 3.49 -8.14 31.01
N ALA A 566 3.45 -8.77 29.84
CA ALA A 566 4.61 -9.50 29.30
C ALA A 566 4.84 -9.31 27.80
N SER A 567 3.78 -9.45 26.99
CA SER A 567 3.95 -9.53 25.52
C SER A 567 4.40 -8.21 24.92
N SER A 568 3.87 -7.07 25.39
CA SER A 568 4.21 -5.74 24.87
C SER A 568 5.70 -5.42 25.04
N TYR A 569 6.30 -5.74 26.19
CA TYR A 569 7.74 -5.55 26.44
C TYR A 569 8.60 -6.38 25.49
N THR A 570 8.22 -7.65 25.29
CA THR A 570 8.96 -8.54 24.39
C THR A 570 8.79 -8.11 22.92
N ALA A 571 7.56 -7.79 22.52
CA ALA A 571 7.23 -7.29 21.19
C ALA A 571 7.99 -6.00 20.85
N ASP A 572 8.02 -5.04 21.78
CA ASP A 572 8.75 -3.78 21.65
C ASP A 572 10.27 -4.01 21.54
N LEU A 573 10.83 -4.90 22.35
CA LEU A 573 12.23 -5.30 22.25
C LEU A 573 12.56 -5.86 20.85
N LEU A 574 11.82 -6.88 20.42
CA LEU A 574 12.07 -7.57 19.15
C LEU A 574 11.95 -6.62 17.94
N LYS A 575 10.98 -5.70 17.98
CA LYS A 575 10.85 -4.64 16.98
C LYS A 575 11.99 -3.63 17.04
N THR A 576 12.36 -3.15 18.23
CA THR A 576 13.45 -2.19 18.41
C THR A 576 14.77 -2.74 17.88
N PHE A 577 15.02 -4.03 18.09
CA PHE A 577 16.24 -4.71 17.62
C PHE A 577 16.18 -5.15 16.15
N THR A 578 15.01 -5.02 15.51
CA THR A 578 14.77 -5.34 14.10
C THR A 578 15.18 -6.76 13.72
N LEU A 579 15.02 -7.73 14.62
CA LEU A 579 15.48 -9.12 14.41
C LEU A 579 14.61 -9.91 13.43
N TYR A 580 13.35 -9.49 13.28
CA TYR A 580 12.32 -10.15 12.47
C TYR A 580 11.73 -9.21 11.41
N LYS A 581 12.44 -8.13 11.06
CA LYS A 581 11.95 -7.14 10.10
C LYS A 581 11.75 -7.81 8.73
N ALA A 582 10.52 -7.78 8.20
CA ALA A 582 10.13 -8.60 7.05
C ALA A 582 10.95 -8.38 5.77
N ASP A 583 11.41 -7.14 5.53
CA ASP A 583 12.24 -6.74 4.39
C ASP A 583 13.75 -6.95 4.61
N SER A 584 14.16 -7.39 5.81
CA SER A 584 15.57 -7.67 6.09
C SER A 584 15.98 -9.03 5.54
N THR A 585 17.08 -9.06 4.77
CA THR A 585 17.70 -10.29 4.27
C THR A 585 18.38 -11.11 5.35
N THR A 586 18.57 -10.55 6.54
CA THR A 586 19.17 -11.22 7.71
C THR A 586 18.18 -11.45 8.83
N LYS A 587 16.86 -11.37 8.57
CA LYS A 587 15.85 -11.65 9.59
C LYS A 587 15.93 -13.10 10.07
N ALA A 588 15.58 -13.32 11.33
CA ALA A 588 15.32 -14.66 11.83
C ALA A 588 13.98 -15.20 11.27
N ASP A 589 13.86 -16.51 11.20
CA ASP A 589 12.74 -17.23 10.55
C ASP A 589 11.67 -17.68 11.54
N PHE A 590 12.04 -17.88 12.80
CA PHE A 590 11.11 -18.28 13.86
C PHE A 590 11.53 -17.75 15.23
N ILE A 591 10.62 -17.74 16.19
CA ILE A 591 10.93 -17.51 17.62
C ILE A 591 10.93 -18.85 18.35
N SER A 592 11.91 -19.11 19.22
CA SER A 592 11.93 -20.29 20.07
C SER A 592 11.57 -19.90 21.50
N PHE A 593 10.46 -20.40 22.03
CA PHE A 593 10.09 -20.21 23.44
C PHE A 593 10.50 -21.41 24.28
N THR A 594 11.09 -21.15 25.44
CA THR A 594 11.53 -22.19 26.38
C THR A 594 10.81 -22.05 27.71
N LYS A 595 10.77 -23.13 28.49
CA LYS A 595 10.30 -23.13 29.87
C LYS A 595 11.35 -23.78 30.76
N SER A 596 11.78 -23.09 31.80
CA SER A 596 12.70 -23.68 32.77
C SER A 596 12.04 -24.82 33.55
N SER A 597 12.77 -25.93 33.69
CA SER A 597 12.40 -27.04 34.58
C SER A 597 12.63 -26.71 36.07
N ALA A 598 13.33 -25.61 36.37
CA ALA A 598 13.56 -25.15 37.74
C ALA A 598 12.33 -24.47 38.37
N THR A 599 11.41 -23.94 37.54
CA THR A 599 10.14 -23.38 38.02
C THR A 599 9.07 -24.47 38.11
N ALA A 600 7.98 -24.20 38.84
CA ALA A 600 6.89 -25.16 38.98
C ALA A 600 6.21 -25.47 37.63
N ALA A 601 5.49 -26.59 37.55
CA ALA A 601 4.64 -26.87 36.40
C ALA A 601 3.51 -25.82 36.31
N LEU A 602 3.22 -25.35 35.10
CA LEU A 602 2.11 -24.43 34.87
C LEU A 602 0.78 -25.19 34.96
N SER A 603 -0.23 -24.58 35.57
CA SER A 603 -1.63 -25.03 35.49
C SER A 603 -2.18 -24.88 34.07
N ALA A 604 -3.40 -25.38 33.83
CA ALA A 604 -4.05 -25.22 32.52
C ALA A 604 -4.31 -23.74 32.17
N ASP A 605 -4.71 -22.93 33.15
CA ASP A 605 -4.94 -21.49 32.96
C ASP A 605 -3.62 -20.73 32.74
N GLN A 606 -2.57 -21.10 33.48
CA GLN A 606 -1.22 -20.55 33.30
C GLN A 606 -0.64 -20.91 31.93
N TRP A 607 -0.88 -22.12 31.44
CA TRP A 607 -0.52 -22.48 30.06
C TRP A 607 -1.32 -21.72 29.02
N HIS A 608 -2.60 -21.41 29.27
CA HIS A 608 -3.36 -20.54 28.39
C HIS A 608 -2.71 -19.15 28.30
N ASN A 609 -2.34 -18.54 29.43
CA ASN A 609 -1.65 -17.24 29.46
C ASN A 609 -0.29 -17.29 28.76
N ALA A 610 0.48 -18.36 28.95
CA ALA A 610 1.75 -18.56 28.26
C ALA A 610 1.57 -18.67 26.74
N LEU A 611 0.54 -19.38 26.28
CA LEU A 611 0.21 -19.50 24.86
C LEU A 611 -0.34 -18.19 24.27
N GLU A 612 -1.09 -17.39 25.04
CA GLU A 612 -1.48 -16.03 24.63
C GLU A 612 -0.27 -15.12 24.49
N TYR A 613 0.71 -15.21 25.40
CA TYR A 613 1.97 -14.48 25.28
C TYR A 613 2.72 -14.86 24.00
N VAL A 614 2.90 -16.17 23.74
CA VAL A 614 3.55 -16.66 22.52
C VAL A 614 2.81 -16.14 21.29
N LYS A 615 1.47 -16.26 21.27
CA LYS A 615 0.63 -15.79 20.16
C LYS A 615 0.78 -14.28 19.93
N GLN A 616 0.69 -13.48 20.97
CA GLN A 616 0.76 -12.02 20.87
C GLN A 616 2.12 -11.53 20.39
N VAL A 617 3.21 -12.11 20.89
CA VAL A 617 4.57 -11.76 20.45
C VAL A 617 4.76 -12.15 18.98
N SER A 618 4.36 -13.37 18.60
CA SER A 618 4.48 -13.86 17.22
C SER A 618 3.56 -13.15 16.22
N ASP A 619 2.32 -12.81 16.61
CA ASP A 619 1.40 -11.98 15.82
C ASP A 619 2.04 -10.59 15.59
N TYR A 620 2.66 -10.00 16.62
CA TYR A 620 3.25 -8.66 16.53
C TYR A 620 4.42 -8.59 15.55
N VAL A 621 5.33 -9.57 15.59
CA VAL A 621 6.47 -9.63 14.67
C VAL A 621 6.19 -10.41 13.38
N ASN A 622 4.95 -10.87 13.19
CA ASN A 622 4.50 -11.70 12.07
C ASN A 622 5.46 -12.87 11.76
N THR A 623 5.80 -13.67 12.77
CA THR A 623 6.81 -14.74 12.67
C THR A 623 6.37 -15.99 13.43
N PRO A 624 6.47 -17.20 12.85
CA PRO A 624 6.06 -18.43 13.53
C PRO A 624 6.92 -18.74 14.75
N ALA A 625 6.37 -19.53 15.67
CA ALA A 625 7.02 -19.89 16.93
C ALA A 625 7.26 -21.40 17.05
N MET A 626 8.27 -21.79 17.83
CA MET A 626 8.44 -23.15 18.31
C MET A 626 8.56 -23.16 19.82
N LEU A 627 8.10 -24.23 20.46
CA LEU A 627 8.41 -24.50 21.86
C LEU A 627 9.58 -25.48 21.90
N ALA A 628 10.73 -25.04 22.38
CA ALA A 628 11.94 -25.86 22.45
C ALA A 628 12.38 -26.07 23.90
N ASN A 629 13.05 -27.20 24.15
CA ASN A 629 13.55 -27.56 25.47
C ASN A 629 12.45 -27.52 26.55
N ILE A 630 11.27 -28.06 26.21
CA ILE A 630 10.10 -28.03 27.09
C ILE A 630 10.18 -29.16 28.12
N PRO A 631 10.06 -28.88 29.44
CA PRO A 631 10.17 -29.89 30.48
C PRO A 631 9.11 -30.98 30.36
N THR A 632 9.56 -32.18 30.00
CA THR A 632 8.73 -33.36 29.75
C THR A 632 7.84 -33.68 30.95
N SER A 633 8.43 -33.65 32.15
CA SER A 633 7.75 -33.94 33.41
C SER A 633 6.65 -32.94 33.78
N GLN A 634 6.69 -31.72 33.21
CA GLN A 634 5.76 -30.64 33.55
C GLN A 634 4.71 -30.39 32.46
N ALA A 635 5.05 -30.63 31.19
CA ALA A 635 4.25 -30.16 30.05
C ALA A 635 3.68 -31.28 29.17
N ALA A 636 4.27 -32.48 29.18
CA ALA A 636 3.86 -33.55 28.27
C ALA A 636 2.38 -33.91 28.40
N ASN A 637 1.86 -33.96 29.62
CA ASN A 637 0.44 -34.27 29.86
C ASN A 637 -0.50 -33.13 29.42
N TYR A 638 -0.07 -31.87 29.50
CA TYR A 638 -0.87 -30.75 29.03
C TYR A 638 -1.00 -30.77 27.51
N PHE A 639 0.11 -30.87 26.78
CA PHE A 639 0.09 -30.81 25.32
C PHE A 639 -0.43 -32.11 24.67
N MET A 640 0.00 -33.26 25.19
CA MET A 640 -0.33 -34.56 24.60
C MET A 640 -1.60 -35.20 25.19
N GLY A 641 -2.18 -34.61 26.23
CA GLY A 641 -3.36 -35.15 26.92
C GLY A 641 -3.11 -36.51 27.56
N ASN A 642 -4.08 -37.07 28.30
CA ASN A 642 -4.10 -38.51 28.57
C ASN A 642 -4.79 -39.29 27.44
N THR A 643 -5.68 -38.61 26.72
CA THR A 643 -6.38 -39.10 25.52
C THR A 643 -6.10 -38.16 24.36
N THR A 644 -6.36 -38.61 23.13
CA THR A 644 -6.25 -37.77 21.92
C THR A 644 -7.19 -36.57 21.96
N ALA A 645 -8.39 -36.71 22.54
CA ALA A 645 -9.34 -35.61 22.74
C ALA A 645 -8.84 -34.50 23.69
N GLU A 646 -7.95 -34.83 24.63
CA GLU A 646 -7.40 -33.87 25.60
C GLU A 646 -6.21 -33.07 25.06
N GLN A 647 -5.66 -33.45 23.91
CA GLN A 647 -4.48 -32.83 23.31
C GLN A 647 -4.67 -31.33 23.08
N LYS A 648 -3.61 -30.56 23.34
CA LYS A 648 -3.55 -29.10 23.11
C LYS A 648 -2.67 -28.72 21.92
N ILE A 649 -2.38 -29.68 21.02
CA ILE A 649 -1.58 -29.47 19.81
C ILE A 649 -2.26 -28.49 18.85
N ARG A 650 -3.56 -28.65 18.60
CA ARG A 650 -4.33 -27.69 17.78
C ARG A 650 -4.32 -26.28 18.38
N LYS A 651 -4.49 -26.18 19.71
CA LYS A 651 -4.42 -24.90 20.43
C LYS A 651 -3.03 -24.27 20.31
N ALA A 652 -1.95 -25.06 20.41
CA ALA A 652 -0.60 -24.57 20.17
C ALA A 652 -0.42 -24.06 18.73
N ALA A 653 -0.93 -24.77 17.73
CA ALA A 653 -0.92 -24.32 16.34
C ALA A 653 -1.66 -22.98 16.15
N HIS A 654 -2.82 -22.81 16.79
CA HIS A 654 -3.54 -21.54 16.81
C HIS A 654 -2.75 -20.40 17.48
N SER A 655 -1.91 -20.73 18.46
CA SER A 655 -0.95 -19.81 19.09
C SER A 655 0.36 -19.63 18.30
N ASN A 656 0.29 -19.81 16.97
CA ASN A 656 1.38 -19.67 16.02
C ASN A 656 2.57 -20.63 16.22
N ILE A 657 2.36 -21.75 16.92
CA ILE A 657 3.43 -22.73 17.16
C ILE A 657 3.43 -23.77 16.04
N PHE A 658 4.58 -24.04 15.41
CA PHE A 658 4.70 -25.12 14.42
C PHE A 658 5.31 -26.41 15.00
N ALA A 659 6.00 -26.32 16.14
CA ALA A 659 6.66 -27.46 16.76
C ALA A 659 6.78 -27.40 18.29
N ILE A 660 6.74 -28.57 18.95
CA ILE A 660 7.07 -28.76 20.37
C ILE A 660 8.18 -29.80 20.50
N LEU A 661 9.33 -29.39 21.04
CA LEU A 661 10.48 -30.24 21.35
C LEU A 661 10.62 -30.37 22.86
N PHE A 662 10.36 -31.57 23.37
CA PHE A 662 10.54 -31.92 24.78
C PHE A 662 12.03 -32.15 25.12
N ASP A 663 12.41 -31.84 26.36
CA ASP A 663 13.79 -31.90 26.85
C ASP A 663 14.30 -33.31 27.20
N ASP A 664 13.39 -34.24 27.43
CA ASP A 664 13.67 -35.60 27.89
C ASP A 664 12.68 -36.58 27.24
N ASN A 665 12.90 -37.88 27.45
CA ASN A 665 12.03 -38.91 26.96
C ASN A 665 11.63 -39.91 28.05
N ASN A 666 10.38 -40.34 28.01
CA ASN A 666 9.93 -41.51 28.75
C ASN A 666 8.93 -42.31 27.88
N ALA A 667 8.72 -43.59 28.22
CA ALA A 667 7.88 -44.49 27.43
C ALA A 667 6.44 -43.97 27.24
N ASN A 668 5.90 -43.22 28.21
CA ASN A 668 4.58 -42.63 28.11
C ASN A 668 4.53 -41.51 27.06
N LEU A 669 5.51 -40.60 27.06
CA LEU A 669 5.61 -39.56 26.03
C LEU A 669 5.85 -40.18 24.65
N THR A 670 6.72 -41.18 24.52
CA THR A 670 6.97 -41.86 23.24
C THR A 670 5.68 -42.45 22.68
N ALA A 671 4.90 -43.18 23.49
CA ALA A 671 3.62 -43.75 23.05
C ALA A 671 2.60 -42.67 22.64
N LYS A 672 2.56 -41.53 23.34
CA LYS A 672 1.70 -40.40 22.98
C LYS A 672 2.12 -39.74 21.66
N ILE A 673 3.42 -39.59 21.41
CA ILE A 673 3.95 -39.07 20.15
C ILE A 673 3.63 -40.05 19.01
N GLU A 674 3.82 -41.35 19.20
CA GLU A 674 3.48 -42.38 18.22
C GLU A 674 1.99 -42.38 17.88
N ALA A 675 1.10 -42.24 18.88
CA ALA A 675 -0.33 -42.10 18.66
C ALA A 675 -0.67 -40.84 17.85
N TYR A 676 0.00 -39.71 18.14
CA TYR A 676 -0.17 -38.47 17.37
C TYR A 676 0.28 -38.61 15.91
N GLN A 677 1.32 -39.41 15.61
CA GLN A 677 1.78 -39.61 14.23
C GLN A 677 0.70 -40.22 13.31
N ALA A 678 -0.32 -40.90 13.87
CA ALA A 678 -1.42 -41.46 13.10
C ALA A 678 -2.46 -40.43 12.62
N ALA A 679 -2.56 -39.27 13.28
CA ALA A 679 -3.50 -38.21 12.96
C ALA A 679 -2.88 -36.83 13.28
N LYS A 680 -2.01 -36.38 12.37
CA LYS A 680 -1.27 -35.14 12.54
C LYS A 680 -2.15 -33.92 12.32
N VAL A 681 -1.85 -32.83 13.02
CA VAL A 681 -2.47 -31.53 12.77
C VAL A 681 -1.80 -30.89 11.55
N PRO A 682 -2.52 -30.61 10.46
CA PRO A 682 -1.96 -29.86 9.34
C PRO A 682 -1.77 -28.39 9.73
N LEU A 683 -0.74 -27.74 9.17
CA LEU A 683 -0.38 -26.35 9.47
C LEU A 683 -0.70 -25.40 8.32
N TYR A 684 -0.58 -25.88 7.08
CA TYR A 684 -0.85 -25.14 5.85
C TYR A 684 -1.04 -26.12 4.70
N TYR A 685 -1.77 -25.66 3.67
CA TYR A 685 -2.08 -26.46 2.50
C TYR A 685 -0.84 -26.64 1.62
N VAL A 686 -0.65 -27.85 1.10
CA VAL A 686 0.43 -28.16 0.13
C VAL A 686 -0.16 -28.87 -1.08
N GLY A 687 -0.36 -28.16 -2.18
CA GLY A 687 -0.81 -28.76 -3.44
C GLY A 687 -0.70 -27.79 -4.62
N GLU A 688 -0.77 -28.33 -5.84
CA GLU A 688 -0.84 -27.52 -7.07
C GLU A 688 -2.20 -26.81 -7.11
N GLU A 689 -2.17 -25.48 -7.29
CA GLU A 689 -3.27 -24.52 -7.40
C GLU A 689 -4.67 -25.12 -7.71
N LEU A 690 -5.35 -25.69 -6.71
CA LEU A 690 -6.71 -26.20 -6.87
C LEU A 690 -7.70 -25.06 -7.20
N GLU A 691 -7.33 -23.82 -6.87
CA GLU A 691 -8.14 -22.61 -7.05
C GLU A 691 -8.14 -22.05 -8.49
N LYS A 692 -7.14 -22.38 -9.32
CA LYS A 692 -7.03 -21.82 -10.69
C LYS A 692 -7.50 -22.76 -11.81
N GLY A 693 -8.04 -23.92 -11.44
CA GLY A 693 -8.72 -24.81 -12.39
C GLY A 693 -9.97 -24.16 -12.97
N SER A 694 -10.36 -24.55 -14.17
CA SER A 694 -11.66 -24.16 -14.74
C SER A 694 -12.81 -24.63 -13.82
N LEU A 695 -13.72 -23.70 -13.45
CA LEU A 695 -14.86 -23.99 -12.57
C LEU A 695 -15.65 -25.21 -13.05
N THR A 696 -15.92 -25.30 -14.35
CA THR A 696 -16.60 -26.44 -14.96
C THR A 696 -15.84 -26.98 -16.16
N ARG A 697 -16.22 -28.16 -16.64
CA ARG A 697 -15.71 -28.70 -17.92
C ARG A 697 -16.20 -27.93 -19.16
N ILE A 698 -17.17 -27.02 -19.03
CA ILE A 698 -17.76 -26.28 -20.15
C ILE A 698 -17.11 -24.91 -20.25
N GLU A 699 -16.17 -24.76 -21.20
CA GLU A 699 -15.41 -23.52 -21.39
C GLU A 699 -16.31 -22.29 -21.62
N ALA A 700 -17.38 -22.45 -22.40
CA ALA A 700 -18.34 -21.38 -22.66
C ALA A 700 -19.06 -20.90 -21.38
N LEU A 701 -19.34 -21.80 -20.43
CA LEU A 701 -19.93 -21.42 -19.14
C LEU A 701 -18.93 -20.61 -18.31
N ASN A 702 -17.69 -21.10 -18.20
CA ASN A 702 -16.64 -20.44 -17.44
C ASN A 702 -16.38 -19.02 -17.96
N GLN A 703 -16.32 -18.84 -19.28
CA GLN A 703 -16.16 -17.53 -19.90
C GLN A 703 -17.36 -16.61 -19.64
N GLN A 704 -18.59 -17.14 -19.72
CA GLN A 704 -19.79 -16.35 -19.43
C GLN A 704 -19.86 -15.90 -17.97
N LEU A 705 -19.45 -16.76 -17.03
CA LEU A 705 -19.40 -16.40 -15.60
C LEU A 705 -18.29 -15.38 -15.33
N SER A 706 -17.10 -15.55 -15.92
CA SER A 706 -16.01 -14.58 -15.79
C SER A 706 -16.40 -13.20 -16.37
N ASN A 707 -17.04 -13.17 -17.53
CA ASN A 707 -17.50 -11.93 -18.17
C ASN A 707 -18.66 -11.24 -17.41
N ALA A 708 -19.33 -11.93 -16.49
CA ALA A 708 -20.42 -11.35 -15.70
C ALA A 708 -19.93 -10.49 -14.53
N ALA A 709 -18.62 -10.45 -14.24
CA ALA A 709 -18.07 -9.80 -13.05
C ALA A 709 -18.55 -8.36 -12.85
N ASP A 710 -18.38 -7.51 -13.87
CA ASP A 710 -18.74 -6.09 -13.78
C ASP A 710 -20.23 -5.88 -13.52
N VAL A 711 -21.08 -6.62 -14.24
CA VAL A 711 -22.55 -6.55 -14.07
C VAL A 711 -22.98 -7.08 -12.71
N MET A 712 -22.37 -8.17 -12.23
CA MET A 712 -22.71 -8.75 -10.94
C MET A 712 -22.29 -7.81 -9.80
N ASP A 713 -21.08 -7.27 -9.84
CA ASP A 713 -20.57 -6.38 -8.79
C ASP A 713 -21.29 -5.02 -8.75
N ASN A 714 -21.68 -4.48 -9.90
CA ASN A 714 -22.26 -3.13 -9.98
C ASN A 714 -23.79 -3.08 -10.12
N GLU A 715 -24.46 -4.21 -10.37
CA GLU A 715 -25.91 -4.21 -10.57
C GLU A 715 -26.66 -5.28 -9.74
N ALA A 716 -26.00 -6.34 -9.29
CA ALA A 716 -26.63 -7.37 -8.45
C ALA A 716 -26.15 -7.29 -6.99
N PHE A 717 -24.85 -7.16 -6.75
CA PHE A 717 -24.27 -7.16 -5.40
C PHE A 717 -24.32 -5.76 -4.79
N LEU A 718 -25.54 -5.26 -4.60
CA LEU A 718 -25.81 -3.92 -4.09
C LEU A 718 -26.24 -3.98 -2.61
N TYR A 719 -25.89 -2.93 -1.87
CA TYR A 719 -26.36 -2.71 -0.51
C TYR A 719 -27.07 -1.37 -0.37
N GLU A 720 -27.98 -1.31 0.60
CA GLU A 720 -28.78 -0.13 0.89
C GLU A 720 -28.01 0.80 1.86
N THR A 721 -27.76 2.04 1.43
CA THR A 721 -27.18 3.07 2.28
C THR A 721 -28.23 3.67 3.22
N PRO A 722 -27.82 4.38 4.29
CA PRO A 722 -28.76 5.06 5.19
C PRO A 722 -29.65 6.11 4.50
N GLN A 723 -29.28 6.56 3.30
CA GLN A 723 -30.04 7.48 2.45
C GLN A 723 -30.96 6.74 1.46
N SER A 724 -31.16 5.42 1.65
CA SER A 724 -31.92 4.54 0.76
C SER A 724 -31.42 4.53 -0.68
N GLN A 725 -30.10 4.67 -0.86
CA GLN A 725 -29.44 4.49 -2.15
C GLN A 725 -28.90 3.06 -2.24
N TRP A 726 -28.92 2.49 -3.44
CA TRP A 726 -28.29 1.19 -3.71
C TRP A 726 -26.93 1.40 -4.34
N VAL A 727 -25.87 0.90 -3.69
CA VAL A 727 -24.49 1.05 -4.15
C VAL A 727 -23.74 -0.30 -4.07
N PRO A 728 -22.67 -0.51 -4.84
CA PRO A 728 -21.92 -1.77 -4.85
C PRO A 728 -21.41 -2.19 -3.48
N SER A 729 -21.53 -3.47 -3.14
CA SER A 729 -21.01 -4.05 -1.91
C SER A 729 -19.49 -3.91 -1.85
N THR A 730 -18.98 -3.56 -0.67
CA THR A 730 -17.55 -3.54 -0.38
C THR A 730 -17.07 -4.85 0.23
N VAL A 731 -18.00 -5.71 0.67
CA VAL A 731 -17.70 -6.99 1.35
C VAL A 731 -17.78 -8.18 0.38
N TYR A 732 -18.75 -8.17 -0.53
CA TYR A 732 -19.06 -9.28 -1.41
C TYR A 732 -18.73 -8.93 -2.86
N LYS A 733 -17.83 -9.72 -3.46
CA LYS A 733 -17.37 -9.56 -4.84
C LYS A 733 -17.60 -10.84 -5.64
N TRP A 734 -17.85 -10.68 -6.93
CA TRP A 734 -18.13 -11.78 -7.86
C TRP A 734 -16.96 -12.74 -8.01
N ASN A 735 -15.72 -12.24 -8.09
CA ASN A 735 -14.55 -13.11 -8.22
C ASN A 735 -14.37 -13.98 -6.97
N ASP A 736 -14.45 -13.39 -5.77
CA ASP A 736 -14.43 -14.15 -4.51
C ASP A 736 -15.53 -15.23 -4.46
N PHE A 737 -16.71 -14.94 -5.03
CA PHE A 737 -17.78 -15.93 -5.15
C PHE A 737 -17.41 -17.07 -6.11
N LEU A 738 -16.83 -16.77 -7.27
CA LEU A 738 -16.41 -17.78 -8.24
C LEU A 738 -15.30 -18.67 -7.67
N ASP A 739 -14.36 -18.12 -6.91
CA ASP A 739 -13.30 -18.89 -6.24
C ASP A 739 -13.91 -19.85 -5.21
N GLY A 740 -14.84 -19.36 -4.37
CA GLY A 740 -15.56 -20.20 -3.41
C GLY A 740 -16.44 -21.26 -4.07
N LEU A 741 -17.11 -20.91 -5.17
CA LEU A 741 -17.91 -21.83 -5.97
C LEU A 741 -17.03 -22.90 -6.63
N ASN A 742 -15.83 -22.53 -7.07
CA ASN A 742 -14.85 -23.45 -7.64
C ASN A 742 -14.41 -24.50 -6.62
N ALA A 743 -14.03 -24.07 -5.42
CA ALA A 743 -13.70 -24.96 -4.32
C ALA A 743 -14.88 -25.91 -3.99
N MET A 744 -16.09 -25.38 -3.87
CA MET A 744 -17.27 -26.16 -3.49
C MET A 744 -17.80 -27.08 -4.60
N HIS A 745 -17.58 -26.75 -5.87
CA HIS A 745 -17.95 -27.61 -7.00
C HIS A 745 -16.91 -28.71 -7.24
N ASN A 746 -15.62 -28.35 -7.31
CA ASN A 746 -14.58 -29.29 -7.72
C ASN A 746 -14.05 -30.14 -6.57
N ILE A 747 -13.99 -29.60 -5.36
CA ILE A 747 -13.51 -30.30 -4.17
C ILE A 747 -14.71 -30.77 -3.32
N GLY A 748 -15.56 -29.83 -2.93
CA GLY A 748 -16.69 -30.08 -2.03
C GLY A 748 -16.28 -30.24 -0.57
N VAL A 749 -17.27 -30.44 0.30
CA VAL A 749 -17.12 -30.56 1.76
C VAL A 749 -17.98 -31.71 2.26
N ALA A 750 -17.41 -32.59 3.10
CA ALA A 750 -18.10 -33.79 3.60
C ALA A 750 -18.68 -34.67 2.46
N GLY A 751 -17.94 -34.80 1.34
CA GLY A 751 -18.39 -35.52 0.15
C GLY A 751 -19.47 -34.81 -0.68
N ASN A 752 -20.02 -33.69 -0.20
CA ASN A 752 -21.03 -32.90 -0.91
C ASN A 752 -20.36 -31.86 -1.80
N LYS A 753 -20.77 -31.80 -3.06
CA LYS A 753 -20.30 -30.82 -4.04
C LYS A 753 -21.46 -29.94 -4.48
N PHE A 754 -21.16 -28.68 -4.77
CA PHE A 754 -22.16 -27.79 -5.36
C PHE A 754 -22.52 -28.28 -6.75
N TRP A 755 -23.76 -28.71 -6.93
CA TRP A 755 -24.19 -29.26 -8.20
C TRP A 755 -24.38 -28.16 -9.26
N LEU A 756 -23.67 -28.26 -10.38
CA LEU A 756 -23.79 -27.37 -11.55
C LEU A 756 -24.15 -28.10 -12.84
N LEU A 757 -23.75 -29.37 -12.98
CA LEU A 757 -23.79 -30.11 -14.25
C LEU A 757 -24.36 -31.53 -14.07
N THR A 758 -24.99 -32.03 -15.12
CA THR A 758 -25.36 -33.45 -15.27
C THR A 758 -24.79 -34.04 -16.55
N ASP A 759 -24.48 -35.33 -16.54
CA ASP A 759 -24.09 -36.08 -17.75
C ASP A 759 -25.29 -36.42 -18.65
N GLU A 760 -26.52 -36.22 -18.15
CA GLU A 760 -27.76 -36.55 -18.86
C GLU A 760 -28.24 -35.44 -19.82
N ALA A 761 -27.63 -34.25 -19.76
CA ALA A 761 -28.00 -33.09 -20.56
C ALA A 761 -26.84 -32.61 -21.44
N ASP A 762 -27.18 -31.93 -22.54
CA ASP A 762 -26.19 -31.27 -23.39
C ASP A 762 -25.59 -30.01 -22.73
N ASP A 763 -24.49 -29.50 -23.29
CA ASP A 763 -23.78 -28.34 -22.74
C ASP A 763 -24.65 -27.09 -22.68
N ALA A 764 -25.56 -26.90 -23.65
CA ALA A 764 -26.43 -25.72 -23.69
C ALA A 764 -27.44 -25.73 -22.54
N THR A 765 -28.02 -26.89 -22.24
CA THR A 765 -28.94 -27.09 -21.11
C THR A 765 -28.19 -27.03 -19.78
N ASN A 766 -27.01 -27.63 -19.70
CA ASN A 766 -26.15 -27.58 -18.50
C ASN A 766 -25.73 -26.14 -18.16
N ILE A 767 -25.46 -25.28 -19.15
CA ILE A 767 -25.21 -23.84 -18.93
C ILE A 767 -26.40 -23.18 -18.23
N ILE A 768 -27.63 -23.53 -18.62
CA ILE A 768 -28.84 -22.97 -17.99
C ILE A 768 -29.02 -23.51 -16.58
N TYR A 769 -28.85 -24.83 -16.38
CA TYR A 769 -28.92 -25.44 -15.04
C TYR A 769 -27.93 -24.79 -14.06
N ALA A 770 -26.67 -24.63 -14.47
CA ALA A 770 -25.64 -24.00 -13.65
C ALA A 770 -26.01 -22.55 -13.25
N LYS A 771 -26.47 -21.75 -14.22
CA LYS A 771 -26.88 -20.36 -13.97
C LYS A 771 -28.11 -20.26 -13.05
N VAL A 772 -29.06 -21.17 -13.18
CA VAL A 772 -30.23 -21.24 -12.28
C VAL A 772 -29.82 -21.65 -10.86
N ALA A 773 -28.93 -22.63 -10.71
CA ALA A 773 -28.40 -23.04 -9.41
C ALA A 773 -27.68 -21.88 -8.71
N ILE A 774 -26.80 -21.18 -9.44
CA ILE A 774 -26.09 -19.98 -8.97
C ILE A 774 -27.08 -18.87 -8.58
N ALA A 775 -28.05 -18.57 -9.45
CA ALA A 775 -29.05 -17.53 -9.18
C ALA A 775 -29.89 -17.84 -7.93
N ALA A 776 -30.27 -19.10 -7.73
CA ALA A 776 -31.05 -19.50 -6.56
C ALA A 776 -30.29 -19.24 -5.26
N PHE A 777 -29.00 -19.59 -5.21
CA PHE A 777 -28.12 -19.32 -4.06
C PHE A 777 -27.91 -17.83 -3.82
N LEU A 778 -27.61 -17.08 -4.87
CA LEU A 778 -27.35 -15.64 -4.78
C LEU A 778 -28.59 -14.85 -4.39
N ALA A 779 -29.79 -15.27 -4.80
CA ALA A 779 -31.03 -14.63 -4.39
C ALA A 779 -31.22 -14.60 -2.87
N GLN A 780 -30.82 -15.68 -2.19
CA GLN A 780 -30.86 -15.78 -0.73
C GLN A 780 -29.76 -14.89 -0.12
N SER A 781 -28.53 -15.05 -0.62
CA SER A 781 -27.36 -14.25 -0.22
C SER A 781 -27.62 -12.74 -0.25
N MET A 782 -28.26 -12.28 -1.33
CA MET A 782 -28.62 -10.88 -1.54
C MET A 782 -29.58 -10.35 -0.46
N GLN A 783 -30.52 -11.19 -0.04
CA GLN A 783 -31.49 -10.84 1.00
C GLN A 783 -30.92 -10.97 2.42
N GLU A 784 -30.06 -11.95 2.69
CA GLU A 784 -29.52 -12.18 4.04
C GLU A 784 -28.44 -11.17 4.43
N THR A 785 -27.49 -10.88 3.54
CA THR A 785 -26.22 -10.23 3.94
C THR A 785 -25.74 -9.13 3.01
N ILE A 786 -25.80 -9.34 1.69
CA ILE A 786 -25.25 -8.38 0.71
C ILE A 786 -25.97 -7.05 0.82
N ARG A 787 -27.31 -7.04 0.96
CA ARG A 787 -28.09 -5.81 1.13
C ARG A 787 -27.69 -4.96 2.33
N TYR A 788 -27.05 -5.55 3.34
CA TYR A 788 -26.60 -4.88 4.56
C TYR A 788 -25.10 -4.56 4.54
N ASN A 789 -24.38 -4.99 3.50
CA ASN A 789 -22.93 -4.90 3.39
C ASN A 789 -22.20 -5.46 4.63
N ALA A 790 -22.71 -6.58 5.15
CA ALA A 790 -22.23 -7.20 6.38
C ALA A 790 -21.95 -8.69 6.17
N CYS A 791 -20.80 -9.14 6.66
CA CYS A 791 -20.45 -10.55 6.78
C CYS A 791 -20.91 -11.13 8.11
N ASP A 792 -20.88 -10.32 9.16
CA ASP A 792 -21.32 -10.65 10.51
C ASP A 792 -22.79 -10.31 10.73
N GLU A 793 -23.42 -11.11 11.57
CA GLU A 793 -24.80 -10.90 12.00
C GLU A 793 -24.98 -9.57 12.72
N ASN A 794 -25.99 -8.82 12.30
CA ASN A 794 -26.41 -7.60 12.98
C ASN A 794 -27.24 -7.94 14.21
N ASN A 795 -27.18 -7.10 15.24
CA ASN A 795 -28.06 -7.22 16.39
C ASN A 795 -29.48 -6.76 16.03
N TRP A 796 -30.40 -7.70 15.89
CA TRP A 796 -31.82 -7.49 15.62
C TRP A 796 -32.70 -7.71 16.87
N SER A 797 -32.09 -7.96 18.03
CA SER A 797 -32.80 -8.35 19.24
C SER A 797 -33.49 -7.14 19.87
N GLU A 798 -34.82 -7.18 19.93
CA GLU A 798 -35.66 -6.11 20.50
C GLU A 798 -36.74 -6.70 21.40
N VAL A 799 -37.28 -5.91 22.33
CA VAL A 799 -38.33 -6.33 23.27
C VAL A 799 -39.56 -6.84 22.53
N LYS A 800 -39.92 -6.24 21.38
CA LYS A 800 -41.03 -6.72 20.53
C LYS A 800 -40.84 -8.15 20.01
N TYR A 801 -39.61 -8.66 19.99
CA TYR A 801 -39.27 -10.02 19.58
C TYR A 801 -38.89 -10.93 20.77
N GLY A 802 -39.13 -10.48 22.01
CA GLY A 802 -38.93 -11.28 23.23
C GLY A 802 -37.57 -11.11 23.91
N ALA A 803 -36.73 -10.16 23.47
CA ALA A 803 -35.49 -9.83 24.16
C ALA A 803 -35.77 -9.13 25.52
N PRO A 804 -34.86 -9.22 26.51
CA PRO A 804 -35.04 -8.57 27.81
C PRO A 804 -34.99 -7.03 27.75
N THR A 805 -34.38 -6.49 26.70
CA THR A 805 -34.27 -5.07 26.37
C THR A 805 -34.01 -4.92 24.87
N ASP A 806 -34.01 -3.69 24.35
CA ASP A 806 -33.64 -3.44 22.95
C ASP A 806 -32.12 -3.46 22.78
N TYR A 807 -31.66 -4.15 21.75
CA TYR A 807 -30.26 -4.40 21.39
C TYR A 807 -29.39 -4.89 22.56
N PRO A 808 -29.77 -5.97 23.25
CA PRO A 808 -28.94 -6.56 24.30
C PRO A 808 -27.59 -6.99 23.71
N MET A 809 -26.50 -6.81 24.46
CA MET A 809 -25.18 -7.28 24.04
C MET A 809 -25.14 -8.81 23.91
N THR A 810 -26.00 -9.54 24.62
CA THR A 810 -26.15 -11.01 24.55
C THR A 810 -26.70 -11.52 23.23
N ALA A 811 -27.05 -10.64 22.29
CA ALA A 811 -27.34 -11.00 20.91
C ALA A 811 -26.18 -11.78 20.25
N SER A 812 -24.94 -11.60 20.72
CA SER A 812 -23.77 -12.40 20.29
C SER A 812 -23.88 -13.89 20.63
N CYS A 813 -24.72 -14.23 21.60
CA CYS A 813 -24.97 -15.60 22.06
C CYS A 813 -26.16 -16.24 21.34
N GLY A 814 -27.02 -15.43 20.72
CA GLY A 814 -28.28 -15.87 20.11
C GLY A 814 -29.31 -14.75 19.99
N GLN A 815 -30.16 -14.83 18.96
CA GLN A 815 -31.21 -13.85 18.71
C GLN A 815 -32.56 -14.51 18.43
N LEU A 816 -33.67 -13.79 18.62
CA LEU A 816 -35.04 -14.31 18.35
C LEU A 816 -35.36 -15.61 19.11
N GLY A 817 -34.87 -15.74 20.35
CA GLY A 817 -35.05 -16.93 21.20
C GLY A 817 -34.08 -18.08 20.92
N GLN A 818 -33.18 -17.92 19.95
CA GLN A 818 -32.12 -18.88 19.65
C GLN A 818 -30.96 -18.78 20.66
N LYS A 819 -30.19 -19.86 20.79
CA LYS A 819 -28.96 -19.93 21.60
C LYS A 819 -27.87 -20.66 20.81
N TYR A 820 -27.01 -19.89 20.16
CA TYR A 820 -26.06 -20.41 19.18
C TYR A 820 -24.98 -21.31 19.82
N ALA A 821 -24.61 -21.05 21.07
CA ALA A 821 -23.70 -21.93 21.81
C ALA A 821 -24.33 -23.31 22.12
N ASP A 822 -25.66 -23.45 22.09
CA ASP A 822 -26.36 -24.73 22.27
C ASP A 822 -26.49 -25.51 20.94
N TYR A 823 -26.19 -24.87 19.79
CA TYR A 823 -26.28 -25.49 18.47
C TYR A 823 -25.12 -26.45 18.29
N GLY A 824 -25.38 -27.72 18.58
CA GLY A 824 -24.33 -28.72 18.70
C GLY A 824 -24.49 -29.67 19.87
N VAL A 825 -25.47 -29.45 20.75
CA VAL A 825 -25.75 -30.35 21.87
C VAL A 825 -26.90 -31.27 21.52
N ASN A 826 -26.73 -32.57 21.74
CA ASN A 826 -27.85 -33.51 21.67
C ASN A 826 -28.80 -33.27 22.86
N PRO A 827 -30.09 -32.97 22.62
CA PRO A 827 -31.03 -32.64 23.69
C PRO A 827 -31.40 -33.83 24.58
N VAL A 828 -31.15 -35.06 24.13
CA VAL A 828 -31.43 -36.30 24.88
C VAL A 828 -30.23 -36.73 25.72
N SER A 829 -29.03 -36.77 25.13
CA SER A 829 -27.82 -37.20 25.84
C SER A 829 -27.15 -36.07 26.63
N GLY A 830 -27.38 -34.82 26.26
CA GLY A 830 -26.69 -33.64 26.80
C GLY A 830 -25.22 -33.52 26.37
N LEU A 831 -24.77 -34.37 25.45
CA LEU A 831 -23.41 -34.37 24.91
C LEU A 831 -23.33 -33.55 23.62
N ASP A 832 -22.15 -33.02 23.34
CA ASP A 832 -21.86 -32.38 22.06
C ASP A 832 -21.88 -33.43 20.93
N TYR A 833 -22.45 -33.06 19.78
CA TYR A 833 -22.31 -33.83 18.54
C TYR A 833 -20.84 -33.88 18.11
N ALA A 834 -20.49 -34.91 17.35
CA ALA A 834 -19.10 -35.22 17.02
C ALA A 834 -18.31 -34.08 16.36
N TYR A 835 -18.97 -33.23 15.56
CA TYR A 835 -18.34 -32.10 14.86
C TYR A 835 -18.60 -30.75 15.54
N SER A 836 -19.15 -30.72 16.75
CA SER A 836 -19.37 -29.46 17.44
C SER A 836 -18.06 -28.89 17.95
N CYS A 837 -17.77 -27.64 17.58
CA CYS A 837 -16.66 -26.93 18.19
C CYS A 837 -16.78 -26.97 19.72
N PRO A 838 -15.67 -27.12 20.46
CA PRO A 838 -15.70 -26.99 21.91
C PRO A 838 -16.11 -25.56 22.29
N ARG A 839 -16.86 -25.41 23.38
CA ARG A 839 -17.07 -24.08 23.98
C ARG A 839 -15.75 -23.54 24.50
N ASP A 840 -15.50 -22.27 24.23
CA ASP A 840 -14.32 -21.57 24.73
C ASP A 840 -14.76 -20.33 25.52
N ASN A 841 -14.81 -20.49 26.85
CA ASN A 841 -15.11 -19.40 27.77
C ASN A 841 -13.99 -18.36 27.84
N LYS A 842 -12.83 -18.62 27.21
CA LYS A 842 -11.72 -17.68 27.10
C LYS A 842 -11.69 -16.95 25.76
N MET A 843 -12.68 -17.18 24.88
CA MET A 843 -12.75 -16.52 23.58
C MET A 843 -12.98 -15.01 23.74
N GLU A 844 -12.15 -14.24 23.06
CA GLU A 844 -12.22 -12.79 22.99
C GLU A 844 -12.25 -12.37 21.52
N VAL A 845 -13.43 -12.01 21.01
CA VAL A 845 -13.65 -11.72 19.58
C VAL A 845 -14.76 -10.70 19.38
N SER A 846 -14.57 -9.80 18.41
CA SER A 846 -15.56 -8.83 17.95
C SER A 846 -15.96 -9.14 16.50
N ALA A 847 -17.21 -8.86 16.13
CA ALA A 847 -17.61 -8.78 14.74
C ALA A 847 -16.87 -7.62 14.05
N LEU A 848 -16.53 -7.80 12.77
CA LEU A 848 -15.82 -6.80 11.97
C LEU A 848 -16.77 -5.94 11.17
N THR A 849 -17.85 -6.53 10.70
CA THR A 849 -18.87 -5.87 9.91
C THR A 849 -20.17 -5.75 10.68
N HIS A 850 -20.96 -4.76 10.30
CA HIS A 850 -22.30 -4.54 10.84
C HIS A 850 -23.03 -3.57 9.91
N ALA A 851 -24.33 -3.39 10.15
CA ALA A 851 -25.15 -2.50 9.35
C ALA A 851 -24.93 -1.04 9.70
N LYS A 852 -25.14 -0.15 8.72
CA LYS A 852 -24.65 1.25 8.77
C LYS A 852 -25.74 2.31 8.92
N TRP A 853 -26.99 1.94 9.23
CA TRP A 853 -28.07 2.92 9.39
C TRP A 853 -27.86 3.85 10.59
N TYR A 854 -28.64 4.94 10.65
CA TYR A 854 -28.51 5.93 11.74
C TYR A 854 -28.82 5.29 13.10
N GLY A 855 -27.83 5.27 14.00
CA GLY A 855 -27.94 4.61 15.30
C GLY A 855 -27.94 3.08 15.24
N ALA A 856 -27.36 2.49 14.18
CA ALA A 856 -27.21 1.06 14.06
C ALA A 856 -26.52 0.44 15.29
N PRO A 857 -26.93 -0.77 15.70
CA PRO A 857 -26.26 -1.48 16.76
C PRO A 857 -24.78 -1.69 16.47
N ALA A 858 -23.97 -1.60 17.53
CA ALA A 858 -22.55 -1.93 17.43
C ALA A 858 -22.34 -3.39 16.98
N PRO A 859 -21.17 -3.68 16.37
CA PRO A 859 -20.74 -5.06 16.16
C PRO A 859 -20.88 -5.90 17.44
N VAL A 860 -21.44 -7.09 17.30
CA VAL A 860 -21.58 -8.05 18.40
C VAL A 860 -20.21 -8.58 18.84
N PHE A 861 -20.12 -9.06 20.08
CA PHE A 861 -18.85 -9.53 20.63
C PHE A 861 -18.99 -10.64 21.67
N ALA A 862 -17.90 -11.36 21.92
CA ALA A 862 -17.74 -12.31 23.02
C ALA A 862 -16.45 -12.00 23.80
N ALA A 863 -16.52 -12.13 25.12
CA ALA A 863 -15.40 -11.90 26.02
C ALA A 863 -15.58 -12.74 27.29
N PRO A 864 -14.48 -13.12 27.98
CA PRO A 864 -14.56 -13.78 29.29
C PRO A 864 -15.18 -12.85 30.34
N ASP A 865 -15.94 -13.40 31.29
CA ASP A 865 -16.53 -12.59 32.36
C ASP A 865 -15.45 -11.92 33.21
N ALA A 866 -14.33 -12.60 33.43
CA ALA A 866 -13.18 -12.04 34.15
C ALA A 866 -12.61 -10.77 33.50
N VAL A 867 -12.64 -10.67 32.16
CA VAL A 867 -12.20 -9.46 31.42
C VAL A 867 -13.18 -8.32 31.66
N LEU A 868 -14.47 -8.58 31.53
CA LEU A 868 -15.51 -7.57 31.71
C LEU A 868 -15.62 -7.13 33.18
N GLU A 869 -15.45 -8.04 34.14
CA GLU A 869 -15.47 -7.77 35.56
C GLU A 869 -14.28 -6.90 36.00
N GLU A 870 -13.05 -7.22 35.55
CA GLU A 870 -11.86 -6.40 35.83
C GLU A 870 -12.04 -4.95 35.32
N ARG A 871 -12.78 -4.79 34.22
CA ARG A 871 -13.11 -3.48 33.62
C ARG A 871 -14.33 -2.80 34.25
N GLY A 872 -15.01 -3.43 35.21
CA GLY A 872 -16.22 -2.90 35.83
C GLY A 872 -17.44 -2.82 34.89
N LEU A 873 -17.46 -3.65 33.84
CA LEU A 873 -18.49 -3.63 32.79
C LEU A 873 -19.66 -4.59 33.07
N LEU A 874 -19.62 -5.32 34.19
CA LEU A 874 -20.71 -6.20 34.62
C LEU A 874 -21.50 -5.59 35.78
N VAL A 875 -22.83 -5.70 35.70
CA VAL A 875 -23.75 -5.34 36.80
C VAL A 875 -24.48 -6.61 37.24
N ASN A 876 -24.19 -7.07 38.46
CA ASN A 876 -24.68 -8.36 38.99
C ASN A 876 -24.31 -9.57 38.10
N GLY A 877 -23.13 -9.55 37.48
CA GLY A 877 -22.66 -10.62 36.59
C GLY A 877 -23.29 -10.60 35.19
N HIS A 878 -23.91 -9.49 34.80
CA HIS A 878 -24.57 -9.36 33.50
C HIS A 878 -24.07 -8.16 32.71
N VAL A 879 -24.01 -8.32 31.39
CA VAL A 879 -23.75 -7.21 30.47
C VAL A 879 -24.99 -6.36 30.26
N GLY A 880 -24.80 -5.17 29.71
CA GLY A 880 -25.88 -4.24 29.39
C GLY A 880 -26.30 -4.32 27.92
N ARG A 881 -26.57 -3.19 27.28
CA ARG A 881 -27.16 -3.12 25.94
C ARG A 881 -26.55 -2.01 25.08
N TRP A 882 -26.82 -2.06 23.79
CA TRP A 882 -26.66 -0.89 22.93
C TRP A 882 -27.90 0.02 23.05
N THR A 883 -27.69 1.33 23.13
CA THR A 883 -28.75 2.31 22.95
C THR A 883 -28.50 3.06 21.65
N ASN A 884 -29.54 3.30 20.84
CA ASN A 884 -29.46 4.14 19.65
C ASN A 884 -29.67 5.64 19.96
N ASN A 885 -29.88 5.98 21.24
CA ASN A 885 -29.99 7.36 21.70
C ASN A 885 -28.66 8.12 21.55
N GLY A 886 -28.75 9.45 21.47
CA GLY A 886 -27.61 10.34 21.36
C GLY A 886 -27.29 10.71 19.92
N HIS A 887 -26.28 11.57 19.75
CA HIS A 887 -25.76 11.98 18.46
C HIS A 887 -24.25 12.16 18.57
N CYS A 888 -23.52 11.67 17.59
CA CYS A 888 -22.09 11.89 17.48
C CYS A 888 -21.86 13.18 16.69
N ASN A 889 -21.18 14.15 17.30
CA ASN A 889 -20.91 15.44 16.65
C ASN A 889 -20.02 15.30 15.41
N GLU A 890 -19.18 14.27 15.40
CA GLU A 890 -18.27 13.92 14.31
C GLU A 890 -18.40 12.42 14.05
N GLU A 891 -18.44 12.04 12.78
CA GLU A 891 -18.49 10.65 12.35
C GLU A 891 -17.05 10.13 12.24
N PRO A 892 -16.69 9.03 12.93
CA PRO A 892 -15.33 8.51 12.88
C PRO A 892 -15.02 7.94 11.48
N GLU A 893 -13.98 8.44 10.83
CA GLU A 893 -13.48 7.91 9.55
C GLU A 893 -12.64 6.64 9.74
N SER A 894 -12.07 6.46 10.94
CA SER A 894 -11.29 5.29 11.34
C SER A 894 -11.60 4.90 12.79
N VAL A 895 -11.23 3.69 13.18
CA VAL A 895 -11.33 3.19 14.56
C VAL A 895 -10.04 2.49 14.96
N ASP A 896 -9.77 2.48 16.26
CA ASP A 896 -8.64 1.75 16.84
C ASP A 896 -8.89 0.24 16.75
N THR A 897 -8.28 -0.39 15.74
CA THR A 897 -8.43 -1.82 15.44
C THR A 897 -7.66 -2.73 16.39
N SER A 898 -6.76 -2.17 17.21
CA SER A 898 -6.07 -2.91 18.28
C SER A 898 -6.98 -3.20 19.48
N LYS A 899 -8.11 -2.48 19.56
CA LYS A 899 -9.10 -2.61 20.63
C LYS A 899 -10.27 -3.45 20.17
N GLN A 900 -10.76 -4.26 21.11
CA GLN A 900 -12.05 -4.91 20.96
C GLN A 900 -13.17 -3.86 20.90
N VAL A 901 -14.30 -4.20 20.28
CA VAL A 901 -15.38 -3.23 20.04
C VAL A 901 -15.89 -2.59 21.34
N TRP A 902 -15.88 -3.34 22.45
CA TRP A 902 -16.32 -2.88 23.77
C TRP A 902 -15.29 -2.04 24.53
N GLU A 903 -14.04 -1.97 24.05
CA GLU A 903 -12.97 -1.15 24.62
C GLU A 903 -12.85 0.22 23.92
N ARG A 904 -13.57 0.41 22.81
CA ARG A 904 -13.56 1.66 22.05
C ARG A 904 -14.41 2.72 22.75
N GLY A 905 -13.97 3.97 22.63
CA GLY A 905 -14.65 5.10 23.26
C GLY A 905 -16.03 5.39 22.67
N GLU A 906 -16.80 6.23 23.37
CA GLU A 906 -18.08 6.74 22.88
C GLU A 906 -17.92 7.44 21.52
N CYS A 907 -18.86 7.22 20.60
CA CYS A 907 -18.80 7.70 19.22
C CYS A 907 -17.56 7.26 18.41
N LYS A 908 -16.85 6.21 18.85
CA LYS A 908 -15.65 5.65 18.18
C LYS A 908 -15.71 4.12 18.03
N VAL A 909 -16.90 3.55 18.12
CA VAL A 909 -17.11 2.10 18.16
C VAL A 909 -16.92 1.46 16.77
N TYR A 910 -17.38 2.15 15.72
CA TYR A 910 -17.27 1.71 14.34
C TYR A 910 -17.21 2.91 13.38
N VAL A 911 -16.65 2.72 12.17
CA VAL A 911 -16.51 3.76 11.15
C VAL A 911 -17.89 4.26 10.68
N GLY A 912 -18.09 5.58 10.65
CA GLY A 912 -19.35 6.22 10.27
C GLY A 912 -20.43 6.19 11.36
N GLN A 913 -20.07 5.98 12.62
CA GLN A 913 -21.01 6.04 13.75
C GLN A 913 -21.63 7.43 13.89
N LYS A 914 -22.95 7.52 13.71
CA LYS A 914 -23.72 8.78 13.81
C LYS A 914 -24.44 8.96 15.15
N ALA A 915 -24.68 7.86 15.86
CA ALA A 915 -25.41 7.83 17.12
C ALA A 915 -25.16 6.51 17.85
N GLY A 916 -25.63 6.45 19.08
CA GLY A 916 -25.64 5.25 19.91
C GLY A 916 -24.36 5.03 20.72
N THR A 917 -24.49 4.24 21.78
CA THR A 917 -23.41 3.92 22.72
C THR A 917 -23.73 2.65 23.51
N PHE A 918 -22.71 2.05 24.13
CA PHE A 918 -22.89 0.95 25.07
C PHE A 918 -23.38 1.48 26.43
N LEU A 919 -24.43 0.87 26.98
CA LEU A 919 -24.90 1.08 28.34
C LEU A 919 -24.64 -0.18 29.16
N TRP A 920 -23.73 -0.12 30.13
CA TRP A 920 -23.36 -1.24 31.00
C TRP A 920 -24.24 -1.31 32.26
N ASP A 921 -25.54 -1.54 32.07
CA ASP A 921 -26.57 -1.47 33.12
C ASP A 921 -27.10 -2.86 33.56
N GLY A 922 -26.52 -3.95 33.06
CA GLY A 922 -26.97 -5.32 33.34
C GLY A 922 -28.30 -5.70 32.66
N SER A 923 -28.83 -4.86 31.77
CA SER A 923 -30.15 -5.06 31.15
C SER A 923 -30.26 -6.26 30.23
N SER A 924 -29.14 -6.84 29.77
CA SER A 924 -29.17 -8.11 29.02
C SER A 924 -29.50 -9.31 29.89
N LYS A 925 -29.32 -9.21 31.22
CA LYS A 925 -29.61 -10.28 32.20
C LYS A 925 -28.87 -11.61 31.96
N ASP A 926 -27.79 -11.59 31.18
CA ASP A 926 -26.95 -12.75 30.92
C ASP A 926 -25.51 -12.31 30.59
N SER A 927 -24.61 -13.28 30.47
CA SER A 927 -23.20 -13.10 30.09
C SER A 927 -22.99 -13.27 28.57
N VAL A 928 -21.86 -12.76 28.05
CA VAL A 928 -21.36 -13.02 26.70
C VAL A 928 -20.18 -14.02 26.67
N GLU A 929 -19.83 -14.60 27.82
CA GLU A 929 -18.79 -15.62 27.95
C GLU A 929 -19.20 -16.92 27.25
N GLY A 930 -18.27 -17.50 26.48
CA GLY A 930 -18.52 -18.74 25.73
C GLY A 930 -19.43 -18.57 24.51
N CYS A 931 -19.77 -17.33 24.15
CA CYS A 931 -20.43 -16.98 22.89
C CYS A 931 -19.39 -16.94 21.75
N GLY A 932 -19.68 -16.27 20.63
CA GLY A 932 -18.76 -16.24 19.47
C GLY A 932 -19.28 -16.93 18.20
N TRP A 933 -20.46 -17.57 18.29
CA TRP A 933 -21.01 -18.45 17.26
C TRP A 933 -22.20 -17.82 16.50
N TRP A 934 -22.25 -16.50 16.41
CA TRP A 934 -23.24 -15.77 15.62
C TRP A 934 -23.07 -16.00 14.11
N GLY A 935 -24.05 -15.54 13.33
CA GLY A 935 -24.06 -15.67 11.88
C GLY A 935 -22.84 -15.04 11.20
N ARG A 936 -22.12 -15.80 10.39
CA ARG A 936 -21.01 -15.32 9.57
C ARG A 936 -21.07 -15.80 8.12
N GLY A 937 -20.57 -14.96 7.22
CA GLY A 937 -20.58 -15.22 5.79
C GLY A 937 -21.96 -15.03 5.17
N VAL A 938 -22.07 -15.39 3.89
CA VAL A 938 -23.12 -14.87 3.01
C VAL A 938 -24.55 -15.36 3.30
N ILE A 939 -24.71 -16.49 3.99
CA ILE A 939 -26.00 -17.02 4.50
C ILE A 939 -26.01 -17.09 6.05
N GLN A 940 -25.13 -16.36 6.73
CA GLN A 940 -25.12 -16.28 8.19
C GLN A 940 -24.97 -17.65 8.86
N THR A 941 -23.85 -18.32 8.60
CA THR A 941 -23.53 -19.61 9.24
C THR A 941 -23.42 -19.41 10.74
N THR A 942 -24.24 -20.13 11.51
CA THR A 942 -24.40 -19.92 12.96
C THR A 942 -24.24 -21.23 13.73
N GLY A 943 -23.68 -21.16 14.94
CA GLY A 943 -23.67 -22.26 15.91
C GLY A 943 -22.48 -23.22 15.81
N ARG A 944 -22.08 -23.79 16.96
CA ARG A 944 -20.85 -24.61 17.12
C ARG A 944 -20.76 -25.78 16.17
N GLN A 945 -21.89 -26.43 15.87
CA GLN A 945 -21.94 -27.56 14.95
C GLN A 945 -21.56 -27.17 13.52
N ASN A 946 -22.05 -26.04 13.01
CA ASN A 946 -21.79 -25.63 11.63
C ASN A 946 -20.34 -25.18 11.44
N PHE A 947 -19.84 -24.33 12.34
CA PHE A 947 -18.43 -23.93 12.37
C PHE A 947 -17.50 -25.13 12.54
N GLY A 948 -17.86 -26.07 13.40
CA GLY A 948 -17.02 -27.23 13.65
C GLY A 948 -17.01 -28.22 12.48
N THR A 949 -18.14 -28.42 11.80
CA THR A 949 -18.18 -29.22 10.58
C THR A 949 -17.33 -28.57 9.48
N LEU A 950 -17.44 -27.26 9.29
CA LEU A 950 -16.58 -26.50 8.37
C LEU A 950 -15.09 -26.68 8.73
N ASN A 951 -14.74 -26.50 10.01
CA ASN A 951 -13.38 -26.65 10.50
C ASN A 951 -12.83 -28.07 10.36
N HIS A 952 -13.67 -29.09 10.47
CA HIS A 952 -13.25 -30.48 10.30
C HIS A 952 -12.80 -30.79 8.87
N TYR A 953 -13.54 -30.29 7.87
CA TYR A 953 -13.30 -30.65 6.47
C TYR A 953 -12.42 -29.64 5.72
N LEU A 954 -12.43 -28.37 6.12
CA LEU A 954 -11.70 -27.32 5.41
C LEU A 954 -10.57 -26.69 6.22
N GLY A 955 -10.69 -26.69 7.55
CA GLY A 955 -9.71 -26.09 8.45
C GLY A 955 -8.85 -27.11 9.20
N ARG A 956 -8.29 -26.68 10.34
CA ARG A 956 -7.63 -27.56 11.31
C ARG A 956 -8.66 -28.30 12.14
N SER A 957 -8.94 -29.53 11.73
CA SER A 957 -9.92 -30.37 12.40
C SER A 957 -9.76 -30.42 13.93
N HIS A 958 -10.89 -30.24 14.62
CA HIS A 958 -11.00 -30.25 16.08
C HIS A 958 -11.52 -31.59 16.62
N VAL A 959 -11.96 -32.49 15.72
CA VAL A 959 -12.61 -33.75 16.07
C VAL A 959 -11.57 -34.73 16.60
N ASP A 960 -11.90 -35.42 17.68
CA ASP A 960 -11.04 -36.44 18.26
C ASP A 960 -10.81 -37.58 17.25
N PRO A 961 -9.55 -37.85 16.83
CA PRO A 961 -9.22 -38.93 15.92
C PRO A 961 -9.71 -40.32 16.39
N SER A 962 -9.91 -40.50 17.70
CA SER A 962 -10.44 -41.76 18.24
C SER A 962 -11.92 -41.99 17.89
N THR A 963 -12.65 -40.96 17.47
CA THR A 963 -14.07 -41.04 17.14
C THR A 963 -14.33 -41.38 15.67
N ILE A 964 -13.32 -41.26 14.82
CA ILE A 964 -13.40 -41.54 13.38
C ILE A 964 -13.89 -42.98 13.14
N GLY A 965 -14.90 -43.13 12.27
CA GLY A 965 -15.55 -44.39 11.94
C GLY A 965 -16.57 -44.88 12.97
N LYS A 966 -16.75 -44.19 14.10
CA LYS A 966 -17.81 -44.50 15.07
C LYS A 966 -19.09 -43.76 14.71
N THR A 967 -20.23 -44.37 15.01
CA THR A 967 -21.53 -43.70 14.95
C THR A 967 -21.82 -43.04 16.30
N ILE A 968 -21.92 -41.71 16.30
CA ILE A 968 -22.26 -40.88 17.45
C ILE A 968 -23.57 -40.17 17.10
N ASP A 969 -24.62 -40.43 17.88
CA ASP A 969 -25.94 -39.82 17.71
C ASP A 969 -26.52 -39.94 16.29
N GLY A 970 -26.36 -41.12 15.69
CA GLY A 970 -26.86 -41.43 14.35
C GLY A 970 -25.97 -40.95 13.20
N VAL A 971 -24.90 -40.21 13.49
CA VAL A 971 -23.93 -39.74 12.49
C VAL A 971 -22.65 -40.55 12.58
N THR A 972 -22.22 -41.14 11.48
CA THR A 972 -20.89 -41.78 11.40
C THR A 972 -19.84 -40.70 11.20
N VAL A 973 -18.86 -40.63 12.09
CA VAL A 973 -17.80 -39.61 12.04
C VAL A 973 -16.82 -39.97 10.93
N GLU A 974 -16.67 -39.10 9.94
CA GLU A 974 -15.75 -39.27 8.83
C GLU A 974 -14.37 -38.69 9.17
N ALA A 975 -13.33 -39.16 8.47
CA ALA A 975 -11.99 -38.64 8.63
C ALA A 975 -11.87 -37.26 7.96
N PRO A 976 -11.10 -36.32 8.53
CA PRO A 976 -10.82 -35.06 7.85
C PRO A 976 -9.92 -35.30 6.63
N PRO A 977 -9.90 -34.42 5.63
CA PRO A 977 -8.93 -34.48 4.54
C PRO A 977 -7.50 -34.45 5.08
N ALA A 978 -6.60 -35.23 4.47
CA ALA A 978 -5.19 -35.25 4.87
C ALA A 978 -4.47 -33.91 4.58
N ASN A 979 -4.99 -33.13 3.65
CA ASN A 979 -4.47 -31.83 3.23
C ASN A 979 -5.66 -30.88 2.97
N PRO A 980 -6.29 -30.35 4.03
CA PRO A 980 -7.47 -29.49 3.89
C PRO A 980 -7.07 -28.14 3.28
N LEU A 981 -7.98 -27.54 2.49
CA LEU A 981 -7.70 -26.35 1.69
C LEU A 981 -7.23 -25.16 2.54
N TYR A 982 -7.82 -24.99 3.72
CA TYR A 982 -7.50 -23.93 4.67
C TYR A 982 -6.86 -24.50 5.94
N ALA A 983 -5.88 -25.40 5.78
CA ALA A 983 -5.14 -26.04 6.87
C ALA A 983 -4.46 -25.07 7.85
N ASP A 984 -4.31 -23.82 7.47
CA ASP A 984 -3.78 -22.71 8.26
C ASP A 984 -4.84 -21.98 9.10
N LEU A 985 -6.12 -22.30 8.93
CA LEU A 985 -7.24 -21.70 9.65
C LEU A 985 -7.81 -22.65 10.71
N ASP A 986 -8.23 -22.09 11.84
CA ASP A 986 -8.98 -22.82 12.88
C ASP A 986 -10.26 -22.05 13.22
N PHE A 987 -11.35 -22.38 12.53
CA PHE A 987 -12.64 -21.69 12.72
C PHE A 987 -13.27 -21.98 14.09
N CYS A 988 -12.81 -23.00 14.82
CA CYS A 988 -13.29 -23.24 16.18
C CYS A 988 -12.59 -22.34 17.21
N SER A 989 -11.32 -22.02 16.99
CA SER A 989 -10.57 -21.12 17.87
C SER A 989 -10.74 -19.64 17.49
N ASN A 990 -10.93 -19.34 16.21
CA ASN A 990 -11.29 -18.00 15.74
C ASN A 990 -12.35 -18.07 14.63
N PRO A 991 -13.65 -18.09 14.98
CA PRO A 991 -14.73 -18.07 13.98
C PRO A 991 -14.75 -16.77 13.15
N GLY A 992 -14.08 -15.71 13.61
CA GLY A 992 -13.95 -14.43 12.89
C GLY A 992 -13.22 -14.52 11.55
N LEU A 993 -12.40 -15.56 11.34
CA LEU A 993 -11.63 -15.77 10.10
C LEU A 993 -12.51 -15.82 8.85
N ILE A 994 -13.78 -16.23 8.96
CA ILE A 994 -14.74 -16.22 7.84
C ILE A 994 -14.94 -14.81 7.27
N CYS A 995 -14.88 -13.79 8.13
CA CYS A 995 -15.14 -12.40 7.76
C CYS A 995 -13.89 -11.52 7.78
N SER A 996 -12.79 -11.97 8.41
CA SER A 996 -11.56 -11.19 8.57
C SER A 996 -10.50 -11.50 7.52
N SER A 997 -10.44 -12.72 6.99
CA SER A 997 -9.30 -13.14 6.16
C SER A 997 -9.22 -12.31 4.88
N GLU A 998 -8.05 -11.72 4.63
CA GLU A 998 -7.73 -11.03 3.38
C GLU A 998 -7.00 -11.95 2.41
N GLU A 999 -6.32 -13.00 2.90
CA GLU A 999 -5.71 -14.03 2.04
C GLU A 999 -6.75 -14.96 1.42
N ASN A 1000 -7.81 -15.31 2.16
CA ASN A 1000 -8.83 -16.30 1.75
C ASN A 1000 -10.24 -15.69 1.76
N LYS A 1001 -10.48 -14.68 0.91
CA LYS A 1001 -11.72 -13.87 0.90
C LYS A 1001 -12.95 -14.70 0.55
N GLU A 1002 -12.79 -15.74 -0.24
CA GLU A 1002 -13.83 -16.65 -0.69
C GLU A 1002 -14.46 -17.48 0.44
N ILE A 1003 -13.82 -17.57 1.61
CA ILE A 1003 -14.36 -18.32 2.76
C ILE A 1003 -15.73 -17.81 3.19
N LYS A 1004 -15.98 -16.50 3.09
CA LYS A 1004 -17.30 -15.92 3.40
C LYS A 1004 -18.41 -16.47 2.50
N TRP A 1005 -18.07 -16.86 1.27
CA TRP A 1005 -18.97 -17.54 0.33
C TRP A 1005 -19.06 -19.04 0.61
N ILE A 1006 -17.91 -19.68 0.86
CA ILE A 1006 -17.84 -21.11 1.16
C ILE A 1006 -18.68 -21.47 2.38
N ALA A 1007 -18.71 -20.64 3.42
CA ALA A 1007 -19.56 -20.87 4.59
C ALA A 1007 -21.05 -21.01 4.19
N GLY A 1008 -21.55 -20.15 3.31
CA GLY A 1008 -22.93 -20.22 2.79
C GLY A 1008 -23.13 -21.35 1.79
N LEU A 1009 -22.18 -21.58 0.89
CA LEU A 1009 -22.23 -22.68 -0.08
C LEU A 1009 -22.21 -24.05 0.61
N PHE A 1010 -21.47 -24.18 1.71
CA PHE A 1010 -21.45 -25.38 2.54
C PHE A 1010 -22.84 -25.67 3.11
N TYR A 1011 -23.51 -24.67 3.70
CA TYR A 1011 -24.89 -24.81 4.13
C TYR A 1011 -25.81 -25.19 2.95
N TRP A 1012 -25.63 -24.56 1.79
CA TRP A 1012 -26.42 -24.84 0.60
C TRP A 1012 -26.34 -26.30 0.15
N VAL A 1013 -25.13 -26.84 0.03
CA VAL A 1013 -24.94 -28.21 -0.46
C VAL A 1013 -25.42 -29.25 0.54
N THR A 1014 -25.31 -28.97 1.85
CA THR A 1014 -25.66 -29.93 2.91
C THR A 1014 -27.12 -29.86 3.36
N SER A 1015 -27.79 -28.71 3.19
CA SER A 1015 -29.15 -28.49 3.72
C SER A 1015 -30.18 -28.24 2.63
N VAL A 1016 -29.79 -27.64 1.49
CA VAL A 1016 -30.72 -27.29 0.40
C VAL A 1016 -30.65 -28.30 -0.73
N GLN A 1017 -29.47 -28.53 -1.31
CA GLN A 1017 -29.31 -29.50 -2.40
C GLN A 1017 -29.52 -30.95 -1.92
N ALA A 1018 -29.10 -31.23 -0.68
CA ALA A 1018 -29.27 -32.53 -0.03
C ALA A 1018 -30.58 -32.65 0.78
N TYR A 1019 -31.50 -31.71 0.67
CA TYR A 1019 -32.76 -31.74 1.43
C TYR A 1019 -33.49 -33.07 1.20
N SER A 1020 -33.89 -33.70 2.31
CA SER A 1020 -34.69 -34.93 2.33
C SER A 1020 -35.70 -34.85 3.46
N ASN A 1021 -36.91 -35.32 3.19
CA ASN A 1021 -37.99 -35.39 4.17
C ASN A 1021 -38.65 -36.78 4.15
N GLU A 1022 -37.83 -37.83 4.23
CA GLU A 1022 -38.26 -39.23 4.21
C GLU A 1022 -39.37 -39.49 5.25
N GLY A 1023 -40.49 -40.07 4.80
CA GLY A 1023 -41.68 -40.31 5.62
C GLY A 1023 -42.45 -39.06 6.06
N GLY A 1024 -42.06 -37.86 5.61
CA GLY A 1024 -42.71 -36.59 5.90
C GLY A 1024 -43.55 -36.04 4.74
N PRO A 1025 -44.18 -34.86 4.92
CA PRO A 1025 -45.05 -34.26 3.91
C PRO A 1025 -44.35 -33.85 2.61
N TYR A 1026 -43.01 -33.72 2.61
CA TYR A 1026 -42.20 -33.28 1.47
C TYR A 1026 -41.28 -34.38 0.91
N GLU A 1027 -41.57 -35.66 1.18
CA GLU A 1027 -40.75 -36.82 0.76
C GLU A 1027 -40.45 -36.85 -0.75
N GLY A 1028 -41.37 -36.36 -1.58
CA GLY A 1028 -41.19 -36.32 -3.04
C GLY A 1028 -40.35 -35.15 -3.56
N TRP A 1029 -40.01 -34.19 -2.71
CA TRP A 1029 -39.27 -33.00 -3.13
C TRP A 1029 -37.79 -33.34 -3.31
N ASN A 1030 -37.22 -32.93 -4.44
CA ASN A 1030 -35.80 -33.10 -4.72
C ASN A 1030 -35.27 -31.90 -5.48
N TYR A 1031 -34.18 -31.30 -4.97
CA TYR A 1031 -33.61 -30.07 -5.52
C TYR A 1031 -33.33 -30.14 -7.02
N TYR A 1032 -32.69 -31.24 -7.48
CA TYR A 1032 -32.33 -31.40 -8.89
C TYR A 1032 -33.58 -31.52 -9.76
N ASN A 1033 -34.57 -32.31 -9.34
CA ASN A 1033 -35.81 -32.48 -10.09
C ASN A 1033 -36.62 -31.19 -10.20
N GLU A 1034 -36.70 -30.39 -9.14
CA GLU A 1034 -37.43 -29.11 -9.17
C GLU A 1034 -36.69 -28.04 -9.98
N LEU A 1035 -35.36 -27.95 -9.87
CA LEU A 1035 -34.55 -27.09 -10.73
C LEU A 1035 -34.73 -27.47 -12.20
N LYS A 1036 -34.65 -28.77 -12.50
CA LYS A 1036 -34.87 -29.32 -13.84
C LYS A 1036 -36.26 -28.97 -14.36
N LYS A 1037 -37.30 -29.16 -13.56
CA LYS A 1037 -38.70 -28.83 -13.90
C LYS A 1037 -38.86 -27.33 -14.21
N TYR A 1038 -38.22 -26.46 -13.44
CA TYR A 1038 -38.24 -25.01 -13.71
C TYR A 1038 -37.59 -24.65 -15.05
N VAL A 1039 -36.43 -25.23 -15.35
CA VAL A 1039 -35.70 -24.97 -16.60
C VAL A 1039 -36.41 -25.58 -17.80
N ASP A 1040 -36.84 -26.84 -17.73
CA ASP A 1040 -37.58 -27.52 -18.78
C ASP A 1040 -38.96 -26.86 -19.03
N GLY A 1041 -39.54 -26.26 -18.00
CA GLY A 1041 -40.76 -25.45 -18.06
C GLY A 1041 -40.57 -24.06 -18.68
N GLY A 1042 -39.38 -23.74 -19.20
CA GLY A 1042 -39.10 -22.48 -19.87
C GLY A 1042 -38.88 -21.31 -18.90
N LEU A 1043 -38.32 -21.56 -17.71
CA LEU A 1043 -38.02 -20.55 -16.69
C LEU A 1043 -39.26 -19.75 -16.22
N THR A 1044 -40.42 -20.42 -16.15
CA THR A 1044 -41.70 -19.79 -15.84
C THR A 1044 -42.12 -20.03 -14.39
N GLY A 1045 -42.56 -18.99 -13.68
CA GLY A 1045 -43.10 -19.08 -12.32
C GLY A 1045 -42.06 -18.98 -11.19
N THR A 1046 -42.51 -19.10 -9.93
CA THR A 1046 -41.69 -18.89 -8.72
C THR A 1046 -41.56 -20.12 -7.81
N GLU A 1047 -42.26 -21.23 -8.12
CA GLU A 1047 -42.34 -22.42 -7.26
C GLU A 1047 -40.95 -22.88 -6.78
N PHE A 1048 -40.00 -23.05 -7.69
CA PHE A 1048 -38.64 -23.49 -7.35
C PHE A 1048 -37.92 -22.55 -6.36
N ILE A 1049 -37.99 -21.23 -6.57
CA ILE A 1049 -37.31 -20.28 -5.68
C ILE A 1049 -38.03 -20.14 -4.34
N ASP A 1050 -39.36 -20.28 -4.32
CA ASP A 1050 -40.18 -20.23 -3.11
C ASP A 1050 -39.87 -21.43 -2.21
N ASP A 1051 -39.79 -22.63 -2.79
CA ASP A 1051 -39.39 -23.85 -2.09
C ASP A 1051 -38.00 -23.72 -1.48
N VAL A 1052 -37.03 -23.29 -2.28
CA VAL A 1052 -35.64 -23.11 -1.83
C VAL A 1052 -35.54 -22.03 -0.73
N SER A 1053 -36.28 -20.93 -0.86
CA SER A 1053 -36.36 -19.89 0.17
C SER A 1053 -36.97 -20.40 1.47
N GLY A 1054 -37.97 -21.28 1.36
CA GLY A 1054 -38.55 -22.02 2.48
C GLY A 1054 -37.53 -22.87 3.21
N ILE A 1055 -36.71 -23.65 2.47
CA ILE A 1055 -35.69 -24.50 3.07
C ILE A 1055 -34.66 -23.64 3.82
N VAL A 1056 -34.15 -22.58 3.19
CA VAL A 1056 -33.13 -21.70 3.80
C VAL A 1056 -33.67 -20.99 5.04
N ASN A 1057 -34.87 -20.42 4.98
CA ASN A 1057 -35.37 -19.59 6.07
C ASN A 1057 -36.10 -20.39 7.17
N ARG A 1058 -36.72 -21.52 6.82
CA ARG A 1058 -37.67 -22.23 7.67
C ARG A 1058 -37.46 -23.75 7.73
N GLY A 1059 -36.59 -24.31 6.88
CA GLY A 1059 -36.25 -25.74 6.88
C GLY A 1059 -37.27 -26.64 6.17
N CYS A 1060 -38.15 -26.10 5.33
CA CYS A 1060 -39.06 -26.89 4.49
C CYS A 1060 -39.36 -26.19 3.16
N PRO A 1061 -39.65 -26.93 2.06
CA PRO A 1061 -39.97 -26.34 0.76
C PRO A 1061 -41.41 -25.83 0.70
N ASP A 1062 -41.71 -24.82 1.52
CA ASP A 1062 -43.02 -24.18 1.57
C ASP A 1062 -42.90 -22.70 2.01
N SER A 1063 -43.88 -21.90 1.61
CA SER A 1063 -44.05 -20.51 2.03
C SER A 1063 -44.39 -20.37 3.53
N THR A 1064 -44.95 -21.42 4.12
CA THR A 1064 -45.25 -21.50 5.56
C THR A 1064 -44.88 -22.88 6.09
N CYS A 1065 -43.85 -22.96 6.92
CA CYS A 1065 -43.46 -24.18 7.62
C CYS A 1065 -44.00 -24.19 9.05
N SER A 1066 -43.87 -25.32 9.76
CA SER A 1066 -44.18 -25.39 11.21
C SER A 1066 -43.35 -24.43 12.06
N THR A 1067 -42.23 -23.95 11.53
CA THR A 1067 -41.32 -22.97 12.14
C THR A 1067 -41.68 -21.52 11.80
N GLY A 1068 -42.72 -21.27 10.99
CA GLY A 1068 -43.25 -19.95 10.63
C GLY A 1068 -43.23 -19.64 9.13
N ASP A 1069 -43.69 -18.43 8.78
CA ASP A 1069 -43.77 -17.92 7.41
C ASP A 1069 -42.41 -17.47 6.88
N VAL A 1070 -42.11 -17.77 5.61
CA VAL A 1070 -40.84 -17.34 4.99
C VAL A 1070 -40.73 -15.82 4.98
N HIS A 1071 -39.61 -15.31 5.49
CA HIS A 1071 -39.33 -13.88 5.53
C HIS A 1071 -38.89 -13.34 4.15
N ASN A 1072 -39.50 -12.24 3.72
CA ASN A 1072 -39.17 -11.49 2.50
C ASN A 1072 -39.16 -12.35 1.22
N VAL A 1073 -40.21 -13.15 1.03
CA VAL A 1073 -40.37 -14.02 -0.16
C VAL A 1073 -40.30 -13.21 -1.46
N LYS A 1074 -40.97 -12.07 -1.52
CA LYS A 1074 -41.04 -11.25 -2.74
C LYS A 1074 -39.66 -10.71 -3.14
N GLU A 1075 -38.90 -10.22 -2.17
CA GLU A 1075 -37.56 -9.72 -2.39
C GLU A 1075 -36.62 -10.84 -2.88
N ARG A 1076 -36.76 -12.06 -2.35
CA ARG A 1076 -36.00 -13.23 -2.83
C ARG A 1076 -36.38 -13.61 -4.27
N GLN A 1077 -37.66 -13.57 -4.63
CA GLN A 1077 -38.13 -13.78 -6.00
C GLN A 1077 -37.57 -12.72 -6.96
N GLU A 1078 -37.58 -11.45 -6.56
CA GLU A 1078 -37.05 -10.33 -7.33
C GLU A 1078 -35.52 -10.46 -7.53
N ASN A 1079 -34.78 -10.82 -6.48
CA ASN A 1079 -33.35 -11.08 -6.56
C ASN A 1079 -33.04 -12.26 -7.50
N PHE A 1080 -33.80 -13.36 -7.41
CA PHE A 1080 -33.62 -14.50 -8.30
C PHE A 1080 -33.82 -14.13 -9.77
N LYS A 1081 -34.91 -13.41 -10.07
CA LYS A 1081 -35.17 -12.89 -11.41
C LYS A 1081 -34.06 -11.98 -11.90
N LEU A 1082 -33.59 -11.06 -11.06
CA LEU A 1082 -32.51 -10.13 -11.36
C LEU A 1082 -31.22 -10.88 -11.75
N VAL A 1083 -30.79 -11.83 -10.92
CA VAL A 1083 -29.54 -12.59 -11.17
C VAL A 1083 -29.66 -13.43 -12.44
N LEU A 1084 -30.80 -14.08 -12.70
CA LEU A 1084 -31.03 -14.81 -13.96
C LEU A 1084 -30.88 -13.88 -15.18
N GLN A 1085 -31.44 -12.67 -15.12
CA GLN A 1085 -31.31 -11.68 -16.18
C GLN A 1085 -29.87 -11.20 -16.37
N LYS A 1086 -29.14 -10.96 -15.26
CA LYS A 1086 -27.72 -10.56 -15.31
C LYS A 1086 -26.81 -11.66 -15.87
N LEU A 1087 -27.17 -12.92 -15.64
CA LEU A 1087 -26.50 -14.07 -16.25
C LEU A 1087 -26.98 -14.36 -17.68
N GLY A 1088 -27.80 -13.49 -18.28
CA GLY A 1088 -28.22 -13.58 -19.68
C GLY A 1088 -29.36 -14.57 -19.96
N LEU A 1089 -30.14 -14.94 -18.94
CA LEU A 1089 -31.37 -15.73 -19.08
C LEU A 1089 -32.62 -14.84 -19.13
N ASN A 1090 -33.73 -15.38 -19.61
CA ASN A 1090 -34.99 -14.64 -19.77
C ASN A 1090 -36.14 -15.30 -18.96
N PRO A 1091 -36.15 -15.18 -17.62
CA PRO A 1091 -37.20 -15.75 -16.77
C PRO A 1091 -38.57 -15.10 -17.04
N GLN A 1092 -39.64 -15.90 -17.03
CA GLN A 1092 -41.03 -15.50 -17.35
C GLN A 1092 -41.94 -15.44 -16.13
#